data_AF-A0A933D5E6-F1
#
_entry.id   AF-A0A933D5E6-F1
#
_cell.length_a   1.000
_cell.length_b   1.000
_cell.length_c   1.000
_cell.angle_alpha   90.00
_cell.angle_beta   90.00
_cell.angle_gamma   90.00
#
_symmetry.space_group_name_H-M   'P 1'
#
loop_
_entity.id
_entity.type
_entity.pdbx_description
1 polymer ?
#
loop_
_entity_poly.entity_id
_entity_poly.type
_entity_poly.pdbx_seq_one_letter_code
_entity_poly.pdbx_strand_id
1 'polypeptide(L)'
;MKLSTIIIAILIAISVANASDRFSQIRTYVPDRSTLDRIWSSGIDHEGSTGKIGGWMEFVAGEYELDQLAKQGISYELVISDLASYYESQFTEGPVNAMGFGYGSMGGFYTFSEVRQQLDSMKLLYPTLITTRDSVGRSQENRALWAVKISDNPSLHEPDEPEVLYTALHHAREPQGMMTALYYMWWLLENYGTNPEATYLVNNRQMWFIPVVNPDGYVYNQTINPNGGGMWRKNRRNNGGSYGVDPNRNYGPYPMWNAPNGGSSTTPSSETYRGPSEFSEPENQAIDAFMRSHNIKTCFNYHTYGNYLIYPWGYLSRENGDSLIYRDWTYDMTFDNHYTNGTDQQTVNYSTRGNSDDYMFGDTTKPLTYTMTPEVGTTGFWPTSSLIFPLAIENLKTNKLLSYFAGHYSTLRRVTIQDAGGNGFIDRNENFTLDLTFKNRGLGGASNLTFTATSSSSDIQLLNSVVIQSSVAPQQEFQISFPGRSTGNAVVGVPFRFYVNITDASGFQKQDTINLYIGTPTVVFADSASGGTGNWNTGQGWGLSSNAHTPPSAFTDSPTGNYAANANNPLTLNNTVNLTGYNFAELRFWTKWAIEPSWDFGTVEISSNGGSTWTTLRAELSHSGSGRSGSKQPTGTWGYESYTPGLTWIEQSIDLSSYVGNQIKLRFRVQADGSEERDGFYVDDIRVNGYRTNVLDTGVIIQPGQFTFSGPTGQVFRDSLLIKNLTSDTVQITISELTVTDRRLSRSSSRQSPSADLNSIIERLQRAAKKSNFPRTRLEHPASPASDPEVFTTIITDERNENAFGGADVYRVQHQLRTGLLNFHDFRIIMSLPPDSNIVGSISVDTDQNFGTGAFPTPYGLGPTSRDIGSEREIIFDASGIIIDSILGIGRIPAGVVISTATDTIVGLPFLLTLTRDSVFSIATNSLLGGIVESWLGDNDRNMNVGVAATRYTVGANPIPDFAPQIGNGIVGTDAGVSWLSEDRRAFTLLPGDSTAVHLTALAARTAGTYNAQLIVQPSGRPATIIPVAMTVTQTPVPQIAVAPTSIIDTLVVGDSSSHSFNVSNIGNGQLTYGILDTSRTTWLTVEPLAGVLDSGQVSAGVVRLNSQGLTPESTYTARFFVVSNDPNANAVPVNISMRVREVTGVENEGTLPTTYALYQNYPNPFNPKTSIRFEVPSVKLVTLGVFDLLGREVATLVNEMKAPGVYEVTWQADGLASGIYFYRLQTNDFVQTKKLVLIR
;
A
#
# COMPACT_ATOMS: atom_id res chain seq x y z
N MET A 1 42.58 35.90 51.36
CA MET A 1 42.40 35.52 49.95
C MET A 1 41.52 36.59 49.30
N LYS A 2 41.85 37.13 48.12
CA LYS A 2 41.05 38.23 47.52
C LYS A 2 39.74 37.67 46.95
N LEU A 3 38.66 38.47 46.99
CA LEU A 3 37.36 38.09 46.43
C LEU A 3 37.46 37.73 44.94
N SER A 4 38.35 38.40 44.19
CA SER A 4 38.67 38.05 42.80
C SER A 4 39.29 36.66 42.64
N THR A 5 40.09 36.18 43.60
CA THR A 5 40.66 34.82 43.57
C THR A 5 39.57 33.77 43.78
N ILE A 6 38.57 34.07 44.62
CA ILE A 6 37.43 33.19 44.86
C ILE A 6 36.49 33.19 43.64
N ILE A 7 36.22 34.36 43.05
CA ILE A 7 35.40 34.46 41.83
C ILE A 7 36.09 33.76 40.65
N ILE A 8 37.41 33.89 40.48
CA ILE A 8 38.16 33.15 39.45
C ILE A 8 38.14 31.64 39.73
N ALA A 9 38.33 31.20 40.99
CA ALA A 9 38.23 29.78 41.33
C ALA A 9 36.82 29.20 41.12
N ILE A 10 35.78 29.99 41.38
CA ILE A 10 34.38 29.61 41.13
C ILE A 10 34.07 29.62 39.62
N LEU A 11 34.56 30.60 38.84
CA LEU A 11 34.40 30.61 37.39
C LEU A 11 35.16 29.44 36.73
N ILE A 12 36.35 29.10 37.21
CA ILE A 12 37.09 27.91 36.77
C ILE A 12 36.34 26.63 37.19
N ALA A 13 35.82 26.55 38.42
CA ALA A 13 35.02 25.40 38.83
C ALA A 13 33.72 25.25 38.01
N ILE A 14 33.07 26.35 37.62
CA ILE A 14 31.88 26.35 36.76
C ILE A 14 32.24 26.02 35.31
N SER A 15 33.40 26.42 34.79
CA SER A 15 33.85 26.02 33.44
C SER A 15 34.28 24.55 33.40
N VAL A 16 34.89 24.02 34.47
CA VAL A 16 35.27 22.60 34.57
C VAL A 16 34.05 21.71 34.82
N ALA A 17 32.99 22.22 35.45
CA ALA A 17 31.73 21.50 35.63
C ALA A 17 30.84 21.42 34.37
N ASN A 18 31.23 22.08 33.27
CA ASN A 18 30.47 22.12 32.01
C ASN A 18 31.34 21.78 30.78
N ALA A 19 32.45 21.06 30.96
CA ALA A 19 33.16 20.45 29.85
C ALA A 19 32.37 19.24 29.35
N SER A 20 31.55 19.44 28.32
CA SER A 20 30.93 18.34 27.56
C SER A 20 32.02 17.53 26.84
N ASP A 21 32.00 16.20 26.97
CA ASP A 21 32.92 15.31 26.26
C ASP A 21 32.87 15.59 24.74
N ARG A 22 33.96 16.14 24.20
CA ARG A 22 33.99 16.65 22.82
C ARG A 22 34.52 15.58 21.88
N PHE A 23 33.66 15.12 20.97
CA PHE A 23 34.00 14.14 19.94
C PHE A 23 34.33 14.82 18.62
N SER A 24 35.39 14.34 17.96
CA SER A 24 35.84 14.81 16.65
C SER A 24 35.89 13.66 15.64
N GLN A 25 35.58 13.94 14.37
CA GLN A 25 36.00 13.08 13.27
C GLN A 25 37.43 13.48 12.90
N ILE A 26 38.33 12.51 12.95
CA ILE A 26 39.74 12.70 12.64
C ILE A 26 40.14 11.90 11.41
N ARG A 27 41.24 12.30 10.78
CA ARG A 27 41.91 11.59 9.68
C ARG A 27 43.36 11.30 10.07
N THR A 28 43.80 10.05 9.96
CA THR A 28 45.17 9.61 10.24
C THR A 28 45.72 8.78 9.10
N TYR A 29 47.04 8.83 8.86
CA TYR A 29 47.68 8.07 7.79
C TYR A 29 48.05 6.66 8.29
N VAL A 30 47.62 5.63 7.58
CA VAL A 30 47.81 4.22 7.94
C VAL A 30 48.57 3.53 6.80
N PRO A 31 49.91 3.67 6.72
CA PRO A 31 50.71 3.16 5.61
C PRO A 31 50.73 1.64 5.51
N ASP A 32 50.57 0.95 6.64
CA ASP A 32 50.71 -0.50 6.74
C ASP A 32 49.83 -1.07 7.88
N ARG A 33 49.65 -2.39 7.86
CA ARG A 33 48.89 -3.12 8.89
C ARG A 33 49.50 -2.95 10.28
N SER A 34 50.82 -2.79 10.41
CA SER A 34 51.47 -2.62 11.72
C SER A 34 51.09 -1.30 12.40
N THR A 35 50.84 -0.25 11.62
CA THR A 35 50.32 1.03 12.12
C THR A 35 48.89 0.86 12.59
N LEU A 36 48.07 0.13 11.84
CA LEU A 36 46.69 -0.18 12.23
C LEU A 36 46.63 -1.04 13.52
N ASP A 37 47.42 -2.11 13.59
CA ASP A 37 47.56 -2.99 14.76
C ASP A 37 48.02 -2.20 16.01
N ARG A 38 48.82 -1.14 15.84
CA ARG A 38 49.23 -0.23 16.93
C ARG A 38 48.09 0.69 17.41
N ILE A 39 47.20 1.13 16.53
CA ILE A 39 46.01 1.89 16.94
C ILE A 39 45.04 0.93 17.66
N TRP A 40 44.80 -0.26 17.11
CA TRP A 40 43.96 -1.29 17.72
C TRP A 40 44.45 -1.74 19.10
N SER A 41 45.74 -2.04 19.25
CA SER A 41 46.31 -2.42 20.54
C SER A 41 46.35 -1.29 21.57
N SER A 42 46.05 -0.05 21.18
CA SER A 42 45.81 1.07 22.11
C SER A 42 44.37 1.15 22.64
N GLY A 43 43.45 0.29 22.17
CA GLY A 43 42.07 0.21 22.64
C GLY A 43 41.14 1.32 22.13
N ILE A 44 41.55 2.00 21.05
CA ILE A 44 40.76 2.99 20.33
C ILE A 44 39.70 2.27 19.48
N ASP A 45 38.48 2.80 19.49
CA ASP A 45 37.41 2.30 18.62
C ASP A 45 37.51 2.88 17.21
N HIS A 46 37.11 2.09 16.22
CA HIS A 46 37.15 2.46 14.80
C HIS A 46 35.76 2.44 14.15
N GLU A 47 34.73 2.66 14.96
CA GLU A 47 33.36 2.78 14.50
C GLU A 47 33.19 3.88 13.45
N GLY A 48 32.40 3.54 12.42
CA GLY A 48 32.16 4.45 11.30
C GLY A 48 33.43 4.81 10.52
N SER A 49 34.50 4.02 10.64
CA SER A 49 35.75 4.33 9.98
C SER A 49 35.66 4.21 8.46
N THR A 50 36.31 5.13 7.77
CA THR A 50 36.36 5.14 6.29
C THR A 50 37.81 5.30 5.83
N GLY A 51 38.11 4.84 4.61
CA GLY A 51 39.47 4.79 4.11
C GLY A 51 40.13 3.43 4.30
N LYS A 52 41.46 3.35 4.15
CA LYS A 52 42.17 2.08 3.93
C LYS A 52 43.64 2.08 4.35
N ILE A 53 44.18 0.86 4.53
CA ILE A 53 45.62 0.62 4.66
C ILE A 53 46.33 1.04 3.36
N GLY A 54 47.54 1.60 3.49
CA GLY A 54 48.25 2.25 2.38
C GLY A 54 47.73 3.66 2.07
N GLY A 55 46.76 4.16 2.85
CA GLY A 55 46.10 5.45 2.64
C GLY A 55 45.78 6.16 3.95
N TRP A 56 44.78 7.03 3.89
CA TRP A 56 44.21 7.65 5.07
C TRP A 56 43.06 6.80 5.61
N MET A 57 42.90 6.79 6.93
CA MET A 57 41.70 6.34 7.62
C MET A 57 41.10 7.51 8.40
N GLU A 58 39.78 7.65 8.33
CA GLU A 58 39.00 8.54 9.17
C GLU A 58 38.19 7.74 10.18
N PHE A 59 38.03 8.25 11.40
CA PHE A 59 37.16 7.67 12.43
C PHE A 59 36.83 8.71 13.51
N VAL A 60 35.91 8.36 14.41
CA VAL A 60 35.49 9.24 15.52
C VAL A 60 36.34 8.98 16.76
N ALA A 61 36.87 10.05 17.36
CA ALA A 61 37.70 10.01 18.56
C ALA A 61 37.21 11.01 19.60
N GLY A 62 37.16 10.58 20.87
CA GLY A 62 37.01 11.46 22.03
C GLY A 62 38.37 11.92 22.57
N GLU A 63 38.39 12.75 23.61
CA GLU A 63 39.64 13.32 24.15
C GLU A 63 40.63 12.24 24.61
N TYR A 64 40.14 11.11 25.14
CA TYR A 64 40.98 9.98 25.55
C TYR A 64 41.67 9.31 24.36
N GLU A 65 40.94 9.03 23.29
CA GLU A 65 41.48 8.42 22.06
C GLU A 65 42.51 9.35 21.39
N LEU A 66 42.26 10.66 21.36
CA LEU A 66 43.22 11.66 20.84
C LEU A 66 44.54 11.68 21.65
N ASP A 67 44.45 11.59 22.98
CA ASP A 67 45.62 11.46 23.87
C ASP A 67 46.36 10.12 23.67
N GLN A 68 45.66 9.02 23.42
CA GLN A 68 46.30 7.73 23.07
C GLN A 68 47.05 7.81 21.73
N LEU A 69 46.46 8.41 20.68
CA LEU A 69 47.14 8.61 19.39
C LEU A 69 48.41 9.45 19.55
N ALA A 70 48.33 10.56 20.30
CA ALA A 70 49.48 11.41 20.60
C ALA A 70 50.59 10.65 21.35
N LYS A 71 50.24 9.81 22.34
CA LYS A 71 51.19 8.95 23.07
C LYS A 71 51.83 7.87 22.20
N GLN A 72 51.12 7.37 21.19
CA GLN A 72 51.66 6.45 20.19
C GLN A 72 52.47 7.18 19.09
N GLY A 73 52.56 8.51 19.10
CA GLY A 73 53.22 9.29 18.05
C GLY A 73 52.50 9.21 16.70
N ILE A 74 51.19 8.93 16.71
CA ILE A 74 50.35 8.83 15.50
C ILE A 74 49.71 10.19 15.27
N SER A 75 50.03 10.79 14.11
CA SER A 75 49.57 12.14 13.75
C SER A 75 48.19 12.09 13.09
N TYR A 76 47.32 13.04 13.44
CA TYR A 76 45.97 13.15 12.89
C TYR A 76 45.61 14.59 12.50
N GLU A 77 44.69 14.71 11.56
CA GLU A 77 43.98 15.93 11.16
C GLU A 77 42.57 15.91 11.77
N LEU A 78 42.05 17.06 12.20
CA LEU A 78 40.64 17.20 12.59
C LEU A 78 39.80 17.50 11.34
N VAL A 79 39.01 16.53 10.87
CA VAL A 79 38.08 16.72 9.74
C VAL A 79 36.83 17.45 10.20
N ILE A 80 36.26 17.01 11.33
CA ILE A 80 35.15 17.68 12.03
C ILE A 80 35.55 17.82 13.49
N SER A 81 35.81 19.05 13.94
CA SER A 81 36.31 19.29 15.30
C SER A 81 35.25 19.21 16.40
N ASP A 82 33.97 19.16 16.05
CA ASP A 82 32.84 19.00 16.97
C ASP A 82 31.70 18.32 16.22
N LEU A 83 31.52 17.03 16.46
CA LEU A 83 30.52 16.22 15.79
C LEU A 83 29.09 16.55 16.23
N ALA A 84 28.88 16.95 17.48
CA ALA A 84 27.55 17.24 17.99
C ALA A 84 27.00 18.51 17.32
N SER A 85 27.80 19.59 17.32
CA SER A 85 27.48 20.82 16.59
C SER A 85 27.36 20.61 15.07
N TYR A 86 28.15 19.69 14.50
CA TYR A 86 28.04 19.33 13.09
C TYR A 86 26.69 18.66 12.78
N TYR A 87 26.30 17.59 13.48
CA TYR A 87 25.01 16.93 13.24
C TYR A 87 23.83 17.87 13.48
N GLU A 88 23.87 18.67 14.54
CA GLU A 88 22.83 19.68 14.82
C GLU A 88 22.65 20.66 13.64
N SER A 89 23.75 21.06 12.98
CA SER A 89 23.69 21.93 11.79
C SER A 89 23.10 21.27 10.53
N GLN A 90 23.02 19.94 10.48
CA GLN A 90 22.49 19.18 9.34
C GLN A 90 21.01 18.80 9.51
N PHE A 91 20.44 18.96 10.71
CA PHE A 91 19.01 18.74 10.91
C PHE A 91 18.21 19.88 10.28
N THR A 92 17.15 19.50 9.59
CA THR A 92 16.12 20.43 9.11
C THR A 92 14.87 20.18 9.95
N GLU A 93 13.99 21.18 10.09
CA GLU A 93 12.65 20.94 10.60
C GLU A 93 11.92 20.03 9.60
N GLY A 94 12.00 18.73 9.85
CA GLY A 94 11.52 17.71 8.94
C GLY A 94 10.00 17.77 8.81
N PRO A 95 9.44 17.68 7.59
CA PRO A 95 7.98 17.58 7.40
C PRO A 95 7.47 16.27 8.02
N VAL A 96 6.79 16.34 9.16
CA VAL A 96 6.53 15.21 10.09
C VAL A 96 5.51 14.19 9.55
N ASN A 97 5.80 13.36 8.52
CA ASN A 97 4.90 12.24 8.19
C ASN A 97 5.56 10.89 7.93
N ALA A 98 5.02 9.89 8.61
CA ALA A 98 4.12 8.94 7.96
C ALA A 98 3.04 8.47 8.95
N MET A 99 2.12 7.71 8.38
CA MET A 99 1.27 6.66 8.96
C MET A 99 1.72 6.16 10.35
N GLY A 100 1.31 6.85 11.44
CA GLY A 100 1.69 6.55 12.84
C GLY A 100 3.15 6.87 13.21
N PHE A 101 4.08 6.53 12.32
CA PHE A 101 5.52 6.75 12.39
C PHE A 101 5.91 8.10 11.76
N GLY A 102 6.06 9.16 12.56
CA GLY A 102 6.56 10.47 12.15
C GLY A 102 8.03 10.74 12.50
N TYR A 103 8.46 11.99 12.28
CA TYR A 103 9.67 12.54 12.89
C TYR A 103 9.45 12.82 14.39
N GLY A 104 10.46 12.52 15.22
CA GLY A 104 10.50 12.92 16.62
C GLY A 104 11.15 14.28 16.86
N SER A 105 10.98 14.83 18.06
CA SER A 105 11.42 16.20 18.40
C SER A 105 12.94 16.40 18.52
N MET A 106 13.75 15.34 18.52
CA MET A 106 15.20 15.40 18.68
C MET A 106 15.90 15.19 17.32
N GLY A 107 15.98 16.24 16.51
CA GLY A 107 16.63 16.21 15.19
C GLY A 107 15.87 15.42 14.11
N GLY A 108 14.62 15.03 14.39
CA GLY A 108 13.83 14.09 13.62
C GLY A 108 13.72 12.70 14.26
N PHE A 109 14.51 12.42 15.31
CA PHE A 109 14.47 11.16 16.06
C PHE A 109 13.60 11.29 17.32
N TYR A 110 13.01 10.18 17.76
CA TYR A 110 12.17 10.17 18.96
C TYR A 110 12.98 10.24 20.26
N THR A 111 12.68 11.20 21.11
CA THR A 111 13.08 11.18 22.53
C THR A 111 12.56 9.92 23.24
N PHE A 112 13.15 9.56 24.38
CA PHE A 112 12.73 8.39 25.15
C PHE A 112 11.25 8.46 25.60
N SER A 113 10.73 9.67 25.81
CA SER A 113 9.30 9.90 26.09
C SER A 113 8.42 9.68 24.86
N GLU A 114 8.88 10.04 23.67
CA GLU A 114 8.15 9.82 22.42
C GLU A 114 8.15 8.35 22.02
N VAL A 115 9.26 7.61 22.18
CA VAL A 115 9.29 6.15 21.98
C VAL A 115 8.22 5.47 22.84
N ARG A 116 8.11 5.85 24.12
CA ARG A 116 7.05 5.35 25.00
C ARG A 116 5.65 5.68 24.50
N GLN A 117 5.43 6.91 23.99
CA GLN A 117 4.14 7.32 23.41
C GLN A 117 3.81 6.57 22.11
N GLN A 118 4.81 6.24 21.31
CA GLN A 118 4.66 5.44 20.08
C GLN A 118 4.16 4.03 20.42
N LEU A 119 4.80 3.34 21.37
CA LEU A 119 4.35 2.02 21.86
C LEU A 119 2.92 2.07 22.43
N ASP A 120 2.58 3.13 23.16
CA ASP A 120 1.23 3.32 23.73
C ASP A 120 0.18 3.62 22.66
N SER A 121 0.55 4.37 21.62
CA SER A 121 -0.31 4.68 20.47
C SER A 121 -0.58 3.43 19.63
N MET A 122 0.45 2.60 19.38
CA MET A 122 0.29 1.29 18.75
C MET A 122 -0.70 0.42 19.54
N LYS A 123 -0.58 0.35 20.87
CA LYS A 123 -1.51 -0.43 21.71
C LYS A 123 -2.93 0.14 21.73
N LEU A 124 -3.09 1.46 21.65
CA LEU A 124 -4.40 2.09 21.59
C LEU A 124 -5.12 1.83 20.26
N LEU A 125 -4.38 1.87 19.14
CA LEU A 125 -4.92 1.68 17.79
C LEU A 125 -5.11 0.20 17.43
N TYR A 126 -4.22 -0.68 17.91
CA TYR A 126 -4.22 -2.11 17.59
C TYR A 126 -4.32 -2.98 18.87
N PRO A 127 -5.39 -2.82 19.67
CA PRO A 127 -5.48 -3.40 21.02
C PRO A 127 -5.44 -4.93 21.05
N THR A 128 -5.70 -5.60 19.92
CA THR A 128 -5.63 -7.06 19.78
C THR A 128 -4.32 -7.58 19.20
N LEU A 129 -3.44 -6.74 18.64
CA LEU A 129 -2.25 -7.21 17.88
C LEU A 129 -0.90 -6.91 18.55
N ILE A 130 -0.91 -6.10 19.62
CA ILE A 130 0.29 -5.76 20.38
C ILE A 130 0.02 -5.83 21.89
N THR A 131 1.01 -6.15 22.71
CA THR A 131 0.90 -6.03 24.18
C THR A 131 0.87 -4.56 24.62
N THR A 132 0.41 -4.29 25.85
CA THR A 132 0.92 -3.10 26.54
C THR A 132 2.44 -3.23 26.68
N ARG A 133 3.17 -2.10 26.65
CA ARG A 133 4.60 -2.12 26.98
C ARG A 133 4.81 -2.67 28.40
N ASP A 134 5.82 -3.50 28.58
CA ASP A 134 6.26 -4.01 29.88
C ASP A 134 7.77 -3.79 30.06
N SER A 135 8.27 -3.95 31.28
CA SER A 135 9.66 -3.66 31.65
C SER A 135 10.47 -4.96 31.77
N VAL A 136 11.35 -5.26 30.82
CA VAL A 136 12.23 -6.47 30.90
C VAL A 136 13.29 -6.35 31.99
N GLY A 137 13.59 -5.12 32.41
CA GLY A 137 14.44 -4.81 33.55
C GLY A 137 14.55 -3.31 33.74
N ARG A 138 15.54 -2.87 34.52
CA ARG A 138 15.79 -1.45 34.78
C ARG A 138 17.28 -1.12 34.66
N SER A 139 17.55 0.09 34.19
CA SER A 139 18.88 0.65 34.00
C SER A 139 19.55 1.12 35.29
N GLN A 140 20.82 1.54 35.21
CA GLN A 140 21.60 2.10 36.32
C GLN A 140 20.89 3.26 37.05
N GLU A 141 20.23 4.16 36.32
CA GLU A 141 19.43 5.28 36.82
C GLU A 141 17.93 4.91 36.96
N ASN A 142 17.61 3.62 37.07
CA ASN A 142 16.29 3.07 37.41
C ASN A 142 15.18 3.33 36.36
N ARG A 143 15.53 3.60 35.09
CA ARG A 143 14.57 3.69 33.97
C ARG A 143 14.22 2.29 33.47
N ALA A 144 12.98 2.10 33.05
CA ALA A 144 12.51 0.83 32.50
C ALA A 144 13.05 0.59 31.08
N LEU A 145 13.51 -0.63 30.80
CA LEU A 145 13.76 -1.11 29.44
C LEU A 145 12.43 -1.64 28.90
N TRP A 146 11.79 -0.89 28.01
CA TRP A 146 10.46 -1.22 27.51
C TRP A 146 10.49 -2.28 26.41
N ALA A 147 9.68 -3.32 26.57
CA ALA A 147 9.42 -4.32 25.55
C ALA A 147 7.93 -4.39 25.19
N VAL A 148 7.64 -4.82 23.96
CA VAL A 148 6.30 -5.20 23.48
C VAL A 148 6.40 -6.45 22.63
N LYS A 149 5.32 -7.25 22.59
CA LYS A 149 5.13 -8.33 21.61
C LYS A 149 4.05 -7.95 20.61
N ILE A 150 4.31 -8.16 19.31
CA ILE A 150 3.34 -8.16 18.22
C ILE A 150 3.07 -9.61 17.79
N SER A 151 1.80 -9.99 17.74
CA SER A 151 1.25 -11.31 17.38
C SER A 151 -0.28 -11.17 17.28
N ASP A 152 -1.02 -12.09 16.67
CA ASP A 152 -2.49 -12.08 16.64
C ASP A 152 -3.11 -12.37 18.01
N ASN A 153 -2.42 -13.14 18.86
CA ASN A 153 -2.79 -13.46 20.24
C ASN A 153 -1.73 -12.93 21.24
N PRO A 154 -1.43 -11.62 21.26
CA PRO A 154 -0.24 -11.07 21.91
C PRO A 154 -0.26 -11.23 23.44
N SER A 155 -1.41 -11.51 24.05
CA SER A 155 -1.58 -11.73 25.50
C SER A 155 -1.44 -13.20 25.93
N LEU A 156 -1.32 -14.13 24.98
CA LEU A 156 -1.06 -15.55 25.23
C LEU A 156 0.40 -15.88 24.95
N HIS A 157 0.87 -17.04 25.40
CA HIS A 157 2.14 -17.62 24.93
C HIS A 157 1.82 -18.88 24.13
N GLU A 158 2.16 -18.85 22.84
CA GLU A 158 1.94 -19.95 21.91
C GLU A 158 3.29 -20.63 21.63
N PRO A 159 3.63 -21.74 22.32
CA PRO A 159 4.96 -22.32 22.26
C PRO A 159 5.34 -22.89 20.88
N ASP A 160 4.34 -23.09 20.01
CA ASP A 160 4.50 -23.53 18.63
C ASP A 160 4.81 -22.35 17.67
N GLU A 161 4.56 -21.10 18.09
CA GLU A 161 4.94 -19.90 17.30
C GLU A 161 6.40 -19.50 17.54
N PRO A 162 7.24 -19.42 16.49
CA PRO A 162 8.61 -18.95 16.60
C PRO A 162 8.70 -17.51 17.12
N GLU A 163 9.52 -17.31 18.14
CA GLU A 163 9.80 -15.98 18.69
C GLU A 163 10.92 -15.28 17.90
N VAL A 164 10.75 -13.99 17.63
CA VAL A 164 11.69 -13.12 16.91
C VAL A 164 12.00 -11.92 17.79
N LEU A 165 13.25 -11.45 17.83
CA LEU A 165 13.63 -10.28 18.62
C LEU A 165 14.22 -9.16 17.75
N TYR A 166 13.81 -7.93 18.02
CA TYR A 166 14.43 -6.71 17.50
C TYR A 166 14.82 -5.82 18.68
N THR A 167 16.11 -5.52 18.82
CA THR A 167 16.61 -4.57 19.81
C THR A 167 17.28 -3.39 19.13
N ALA A 168 17.34 -2.23 19.79
CA ALA A 168 18.07 -1.07 19.29
C ALA A 168 18.62 -0.22 20.45
N LEU A 169 19.52 0.72 20.13
CA LEU A 169 20.14 1.64 21.09
C LEU A 169 20.80 0.90 22.26
N HIS A 170 21.64 -0.10 21.96
CA HIS A 170 22.71 -0.52 22.88
C HIS A 170 23.69 0.65 23.09
N HIS A 171 24.08 1.31 22.01
CA HIS A 171 24.80 2.57 22.05
C HIS A 171 23.83 3.74 21.95
N ALA A 172 23.97 4.72 22.83
CA ALA A 172 23.02 5.82 22.96
C ALA A 172 23.08 6.89 21.84
N ARG A 173 24.11 6.86 20.98
CA ARG A 173 24.27 7.82 19.87
C ARG A 173 23.70 7.34 18.54
N GLU A 174 22.99 6.21 18.53
CA GLU A 174 22.64 5.45 17.31
C GLU A 174 21.13 5.35 17.05
N PRO A 175 20.39 6.48 16.98
CA PRO A 175 18.92 6.46 16.98
C PRO A 175 18.31 5.96 15.67
N GLN A 176 19.04 5.90 14.55
CA GLN A 176 18.50 5.40 13.29
C GLN A 176 18.11 3.92 13.39
N GLY A 177 18.89 3.09 14.10
CA GLY A 177 18.53 1.69 14.37
C GLY A 177 17.18 1.54 15.08
N MET A 178 16.91 2.40 16.06
CA MET A 178 15.61 2.47 16.75
C MET A 178 14.48 2.91 15.81
N MET A 179 14.72 3.92 14.95
CA MET A 179 13.74 4.37 13.97
C MET A 179 13.37 3.25 12.98
N THR A 180 14.36 2.48 12.49
CA THR A 180 14.13 1.33 11.62
C THR A 180 13.29 0.24 12.30
N ALA A 181 13.56 -0.09 13.56
CA ALA A 181 12.77 -1.07 14.31
C ALA A 181 11.31 -0.60 14.51
N LEU A 182 11.11 0.66 14.93
CA LEU A 182 9.77 1.24 15.11
C LEU A 182 8.98 1.35 13.79
N TYR A 183 9.65 1.61 12.66
CA TYR A 183 9.01 1.61 11.35
C TYR A 183 8.47 0.23 10.98
N TYR A 184 9.22 -0.85 11.24
CA TYR A 184 8.74 -2.21 10.97
C TYR A 184 7.53 -2.59 11.83
N MET A 185 7.50 -2.14 13.10
CA MET A 185 6.35 -2.32 13.99
C MET A 185 5.08 -1.66 13.44
N TRP A 186 5.17 -0.40 13.00
CA TRP A 186 4.05 0.26 12.32
C TRP A 186 3.67 -0.46 11.03
N TRP A 187 4.64 -0.85 10.20
CA TRP A 187 4.35 -1.57 8.96
C TRP A 187 3.55 -2.86 9.22
N LEU A 188 3.93 -3.67 10.21
CA LEU A 188 3.20 -4.89 10.59
C LEU A 188 1.75 -4.60 10.99
N LEU A 189 1.54 -3.63 11.88
CA LEU A 189 0.22 -3.32 12.45
C LEU A 189 -0.71 -2.69 11.42
N GLU A 190 -0.23 -1.74 10.62
CA GLU A 190 -1.04 -1.02 9.64
C GLU A 190 -1.38 -1.85 8.39
N ASN A 191 -0.61 -2.90 8.12
CA ASN A 191 -0.83 -3.78 6.97
C ASN A 191 -1.48 -5.12 7.36
N TYR A 192 -1.78 -5.34 8.65
CA TYR A 192 -2.52 -6.50 9.11
C TYR A 192 -3.92 -6.56 8.50
N GLY A 193 -4.34 -7.74 8.03
CA GLY A 193 -5.64 -7.95 7.38
C GLY A 193 -5.75 -7.42 5.94
N THR A 194 -4.80 -6.59 5.46
CA THR A 194 -4.78 -6.06 4.08
C THR A 194 -3.62 -6.59 3.25
N ASN A 195 -2.46 -6.80 3.87
CA ASN A 195 -1.29 -7.42 3.25
C ASN A 195 -1.18 -8.89 3.72
N PRO A 196 -1.19 -9.87 2.79
CA PRO A 196 -1.11 -11.28 3.16
C PRO A 196 0.16 -11.68 3.92
N GLU A 197 1.29 -11.02 3.63
CA GLU A 197 2.57 -11.27 4.31
C GLU A 197 2.58 -10.69 5.72
N ALA A 198 2.14 -9.45 5.92
CA ALA A 198 2.00 -8.88 7.28
C ALA A 198 1.06 -9.73 8.14
N THR A 199 -0.07 -10.15 7.55
CA THR A 199 -1.06 -11.02 8.22
C THR A 199 -0.47 -12.37 8.58
N TYR A 200 0.26 -13.03 7.66
CA TYR A 200 0.92 -14.30 7.94
C TYR A 200 1.98 -14.18 9.04
N LEU A 201 2.84 -13.15 8.98
CA LEU A 201 3.88 -12.95 9.98
C LEU A 201 3.28 -12.70 11.37
N VAL A 202 2.23 -11.89 11.50
CA VAL A 202 1.55 -11.62 12.79
C VAL A 202 0.77 -12.84 13.31
N ASN A 203 0.15 -13.65 12.44
CA ASN A 203 -0.60 -14.86 12.80
C ASN A 203 0.26 -16.13 13.03
N ASN A 204 1.59 -16.04 12.89
CA ASN A 204 2.47 -17.21 12.99
C ASN A 204 3.82 -16.88 13.68
N ARG A 205 3.96 -15.72 14.34
CA ARG A 205 5.21 -15.28 15.00
C ARG A 205 4.92 -14.42 16.22
N GLN A 206 5.66 -14.69 17.27
CA GLN A 206 5.75 -13.85 18.45
C GLN A 206 6.92 -12.86 18.28
N MET A 207 6.65 -11.69 17.71
CA MET A 207 7.68 -10.68 17.40
C MET A 207 7.86 -9.70 18.57
N TRP A 208 8.98 -9.80 19.27
CA TRP A 208 9.37 -8.96 20.39
C TRP A 208 10.23 -7.77 19.94
N PHE A 209 9.97 -6.61 20.54
CA PHE A 209 10.70 -5.37 20.25
C PHE A 209 11.16 -4.71 21.55
N ILE A 210 12.45 -4.40 21.65
CA ILE A 210 13.07 -3.63 22.75
C ILE A 210 13.79 -2.41 22.12
N PRO A 211 13.07 -1.31 21.83
CA PRO A 211 13.61 -0.22 21.00
C PRO A 211 14.72 0.61 21.67
N VAL A 212 14.89 0.48 22.99
CA VAL A 212 15.91 1.22 23.78
C VAL A 212 16.50 0.32 24.86
N VAL A 213 17.64 -0.31 24.57
CA VAL A 213 18.38 -1.13 25.53
C VAL A 213 19.14 -0.28 26.55
N ASN A 214 19.68 0.87 26.14
CA ASN A 214 20.42 1.82 26.98
C ASN A 214 19.63 3.14 27.18
N PRO A 215 18.56 3.15 28.00
CA PRO A 215 17.73 4.34 28.17
C PRO A 215 18.46 5.48 28.89
N ASP A 216 19.46 5.19 29.71
CA ASP A 216 20.17 6.21 30.48
C ASP A 216 21.14 7.00 29.62
N GLY A 217 21.94 6.32 28.79
CA GLY A 217 22.78 6.99 27.81
C GLY A 217 21.93 7.81 26.82
N TYR A 218 20.77 7.27 26.41
CA TYR A 218 19.92 7.96 25.45
C TYR A 218 19.27 9.23 26.02
N VAL A 219 18.82 9.18 27.29
CA VAL A 219 18.32 10.36 28.00
C VAL A 219 19.44 11.34 28.34
N TYR A 220 20.67 10.86 28.56
CA TYR A 220 21.83 11.74 28.70
C TYR A 220 22.07 12.55 27.42
N ASN A 221 22.07 11.90 26.24
CA ASN A 221 22.15 12.60 24.94
C ASN A 221 21.02 13.63 24.75
N GLN A 222 19.77 13.29 25.09
CA GLN A 222 18.65 14.25 25.09
C GLN A 222 18.88 15.45 26.02
N THR A 223 19.65 15.28 27.09
CA THR A 223 19.91 16.33 28.09
C THR A 223 21.04 17.27 27.65
N ILE A 224 22.10 16.74 27.04
CA ILE A 224 23.25 17.54 26.57
C ILE A 224 23.03 18.14 25.17
N ASN A 225 22.23 17.49 24.33
CA ASN A 225 21.92 17.89 22.96
C ASN A 225 20.41 17.71 22.68
N PRO A 226 19.54 18.59 23.22
CA PRO A 226 18.08 18.44 23.12
C PRO A 226 17.54 18.49 21.69
N ASN A 227 18.26 19.13 20.76
CA ASN A 227 17.92 19.19 19.34
C ASN A 227 18.46 17.99 18.53
N GLY A 228 19.11 17.02 19.18
CA GLY A 228 19.78 15.86 18.56
C GLY A 228 21.28 16.06 18.36
N GLY A 229 21.96 15.03 17.86
CA GLY A 229 23.41 15.05 17.64
C GLY A 229 24.25 14.63 18.85
N GLY A 230 23.63 14.18 19.95
CA GLY A 230 24.33 13.76 21.16
C GLY A 230 25.26 12.56 20.91
N MET A 231 26.52 12.70 21.32
CA MET A 231 27.62 11.77 20.98
C MET A 231 27.95 10.73 22.06
N TRP A 232 27.26 10.75 23.21
CA TRP A 232 27.49 9.77 24.27
C TRP A 232 27.08 8.37 23.82
N ARG A 233 27.97 7.40 24.02
CA ARG A 233 27.80 6.01 23.60
C ARG A 233 27.26 5.09 24.71
N LYS A 234 28.01 5.05 25.82
CA LYS A 234 27.94 4.03 26.88
C LYS A 234 26.65 4.11 27.71
N ASN A 235 26.45 3.22 28.68
CA ASN A 235 25.46 3.45 29.75
C ASN A 235 25.91 4.59 30.70
N ARG A 236 25.26 4.77 31.85
CA ARG A 236 25.57 5.85 32.82
C ARG A 236 26.13 5.38 34.17
N ARG A 237 26.70 4.17 34.24
CA ARG A 237 27.42 3.68 35.43
C ARG A 237 28.46 4.68 35.92
N ASN A 238 28.52 4.98 37.23
CA ASN A 238 29.62 5.75 37.81
C ASN A 238 30.81 4.81 38.12
N ASN A 239 31.97 5.06 37.49
CA ASN A 239 33.18 4.25 37.64
C ASN A 239 34.20 4.84 38.63
N GLY A 240 33.81 5.85 39.44
CA GLY A 240 34.71 6.46 40.43
C GLY A 240 35.72 7.45 39.83
N GLY A 241 35.30 8.23 38.84
CA GLY A 241 36.13 9.24 38.15
C GLY A 241 35.88 9.35 36.64
N SER A 242 35.14 8.40 36.07
CA SER A 242 34.59 8.39 34.71
C SER A 242 33.19 7.77 34.73
N TYR A 243 32.48 7.83 33.61
CA TYR A 243 31.14 7.26 33.47
C TYR A 243 31.04 6.25 32.33
N GLY A 244 30.08 5.34 32.47
CA GLY A 244 29.62 4.41 31.46
C GLY A 244 30.46 3.13 31.31
N VAL A 245 29.76 2.07 30.97
CA VAL A 245 30.26 0.82 30.38
C VAL A 245 29.64 0.69 29.00
N ASP A 246 30.39 0.18 28.02
CA ASP A 246 29.88 -0.15 26.69
C ASP A 246 28.95 -1.37 26.78
N PRO A 247 27.63 -1.23 26.55
CA PRO A 247 26.71 -2.36 26.68
C PRO A 247 27.00 -3.45 25.64
N ASN A 248 27.52 -3.11 24.46
CA ASN A 248 27.89 -4.09 23.44
C ASN A 248 29.35 -4.56 23.56
N ARG A 249 29.97 -4.41 24.74
CA ARG A 249 31.18 -5.13 25.16
C ARG A 249 31.03 -5.83 26.51
N ASN A 250 29.84 -5.80 27.13
CA ASN A 250 29.59 -6.34 28.47
C ASN A 250 28.94 -7.73 28.52
N TYR A 251 28.54 -8.31 27.38
CA TYR A 251 27.94 -9.64 27.33
C TYR A 251 28.94 -10.75 27.65
N GLY A 252 28.48 -11.79 28.36
CA GLY A 252 29.23 -13.01 28.65
C GLY A 252 28.92 -14.16 27.69
N PRO A 253 29.25 -15.42 28.06
CA PRO A 253 30.01 -15.82 29.24
C PRO A 253 31.46 -15.30 29.23
N TYR A 254 32.16 -15.41 30.37
CA TYR A 254 33.53 -14.93 30.56
C TYR A 254 34.52 -15.21 29.39
N PRO A 255 34.53 -16.38 28.71
CA PRO A 255 35.44 -16.61 27.58
C PRO A 255 35.20 -15.72 26.35
N MET A 256 33.97 -15.25 26.14
CA MET A 256 33.60 -14.30 25.08
C MET A 256 33.86 -12.87 25.51
N TRP A 257 33.49 -12.50 26.75
CA TRP A 257 33.75 -11.19 27.34
C TRP A 257 35.25 -10.86 27.46
N ASN A 258 36.06 -11.85 27.84
CA ASN A 258 37.50 -11.74 28.03
C ASN A 258 38.33 -12.49 26.99
N ALA A 259 37.84 -12.59 25.76
CA ALA A 259 38.57 -13.17 24.64
C ALA A 259 39.95 -12.51 24.45
N PRO A 260 41.02 -13.25 24.15
CA PRO A 260 42.39 -12.72 24.06
C PRO A 260 42.70 -12.02 22.72
N ASN A 261 41.72 -11.36 22.10
CA ASN A 261 41.82 -10.68 20.80
C ASN A 261 42.00 -9.15 20.89
N GLY A 262 41.84 -8.56 22.08
CA GLY A 262 41.96 -7.11 22.29
C GLY A 262 40.72 -6.27 21.97
N GLY A 263 39.61 -6.89 21.53
CA GLY A 263 38.42 -6.21 20.98
C GLY A 263 37.56 -5.36 21.92
N SER A 264 38.08 -4.96 23.09
CA SER A 264 37.44 -4.03 24.02
C SER A 264 38.42 -3.53 25.10
N SER A 265 38.22 -2.32 25.60
CA SER A 265 39.08 -1.72 26.62
C SER A 265 38.78 -2.20 28.04
N THR A 266 39.82 -2.25 28.88
CA THR A 266 39.72 -2.45 30.33
C THR A 266 39.79 -1.14 31.12
N THR A 267 39.98 -0.01 30.44
CA THR A 267 40.15 1.32 31.06
C THR A 267 38.80 2.05 31.15
N PRO A 268 38.31 2.43 32.35
CA PRO A 268 36.97 3.02 32.52
C PRO A 268 36.64 4.29 31.72
N SER A 269 37.66 5.06 31.33
CA SER A 269 37.51 6.28 30.52
C SER A 269 37.39 6.03 29.01
N SER A 270 37.65 4.82 28.53
CA SER A 270 37.56 4.48 27.09
C SER A 270 36.11 4.26 26.66
N GLU A 271 35.80 4.57 25.41
CA GLU A 271 34.47 4.34 24.84
C GLU A 271 34.11 2.85 24.69
N THR A 272 35.09 1.96 24.56
CA THR A 272 34.88 0.50 24.51
C THR A 272 35.07 -0.19 25.86
N TYR A 273 34.93 0.54 26.98
CA TYR A 273 35.13 -0.03 28.31
C TYR A 273 34.11 -1.14 28.60
N ARG A 274 34.58 -2.39 28.67
CA ARG A 274 33.76 -3.59 28.80
C ARG A 274 33.14 -3.85 30.17
N GLY A 275 33.36 -2.96 31.15
CA GLY A 275 32.96 -3.14 32.55
C GLY A 275 33.94 -3.95 33.40
N PRO A 276 33.62 -4.14 34.70
CA PRO A 276 34.43 -4.93 35.63
C PRO A 276 34.28 -6.45 35.51
N SER A 277 33.15 -6.95 34.98
CA SER A 277 32.87 -8.37 34.70
C SER A 277 31.89 -8.48 33.54
N GLU A 278 31.69 -9.68 33.00
CA GLU A 278 30.52 -9.95 32.16
C GLU A 278 29.22 -9.67 32.94
N PHE A 279 28.20 -9.19 32.24
CA PHE A 279 26.90 -8.82 32.79
C PHE A 279 26.99 -7.94 34.06
N SER A 280 27.98 -7.05 34.13
CA SER A 280 28.12 -6.11 35.26
C SER A 280 27.07 -5.00 35.25
N GLU A 281 26.43 -4.78 34.10
CA GLU A 281 25.45 -3.74 33.86
C GLU A 281 24.01 -4.29 33.92
N PRO A 282 23.08 -3.60 34.61
CA PRO A 282 21.73 -4.07 34.79
C PRO A 282 20.93 -4.07 33.48
N GLU A 283 21.31 -3.24 32.50
CA GLU A 283 20.77 -3.30 31.14
C GLU A 283 21.09 -4.66 30.47
N ASN A 284 22.35 -5.09 30.53
CA ASN A 284 22.80 -6.39 29.99
C ASN A 284 22.19 -7.57 30.77
N GLN A 285 22.06 -7.46 32.10
CA GLN A 285 21.38 -8.48 32.92
C GLN A 285 19.91 -8.65 32.56
N ALA A 286 19.21 -7.55 32.22
CA ALA A 286 17.83 -7.60 31.77
C ALA A 286 17.67 -8.34 30.43
N ILE A 287 18.59 -8.10 29.48
CA ILE A 287 18.63 -8.82 28.20
C ILE A 287 18.97 -10.30 28.42
N ASP A 288 19.92 -10.64 29.29
CA ASP A 288 20.23 -12.06 29.61
C ASP A 288 19.03 -12.79 30.24
N ALA A 289 18.35 -12.15 31.20
CA ALA A 289 17.14 -12.69 31.80
C ALA A 289 16.03 -12.93 30.77
N PHE A 290 15.82 -11.98 29.85
CA PHE A 290 14.88 -12.13 28.73
C PHE A 290 15.27 -13.28 27.80
N MET A 291 16.53 -13.34 27.34
CA MET A 291 17.02 -14.41 26.46
C MET A 291 17.00 -15.80 27.10
N ARG A 292 17.00 -15.90 28.44
CA ARG A 292 16.84 -17.16 29.18
C ARG A 292 15.37 -17.56 29.39
N SER A 293 14.44 -16.61 29.41
CA SER A 293 13.00 -16.88 29.57
C SER A 293 12.23 -17.07 28.26
N HIS A 294 12.85 -16.74 27.12
CA HIS A 294 12.24 -16.82 25.78
C HIS A 294 12.96 -17.77 24.84
N ASN A 295 12.22 -18.33 23.87
CA ASN A 295 12.72 -19.24 22.83
C ASN A 295 13.03 -18.49 21.53
N ILE A 296 13.72 -17.34 21.63
CA ILE A 296 14.04 -16.46 20.50
C ILE A 296 14.85 -17.22 19.45
N LYS A 297 14.29 -17.35 18.24
CA LYS A 297 14.91 -18.06 17.12
C LYS A 297 15.85 -17.17 16.32
N THR A 298 15.45 -15.93 16.09
CA THR A 298 16.21 -14.95 15.32
C THR A 298 16.21 -13.59 16.01
N CYS A 299 17.32 -12.85 15.91
CA CYS A 299 17.48 -11.54 16.52
C CYS A 299 18.17 -10.54 15.57
N PHE A 300 17.72 -9.28 15.55
CA PHE A 300 18.53 -8.15 15.10
C PHE A 300 18.87 -7.22 16.25
N ASN A 301 20.17 -6.96 16.42
CA ASN A 301 20.70 -5.92 17.30
C ASN A 301 21.00 -4.68 16.44
N TYR A 302 20.06 -3.74 16.35
CA TYR A 302 20.19 -2.58 15.48
C TYR A 302 21.20 -1.55 15.99
N HIS A 303 22.14 -1.20 15.11
CA HIS A 303 23.23 -0.25 15.31
C HIS A 303 23.26 0.81 14.18
N THR A 304 24.12 1.81 14.30
CA THR A 304 24.31 2.90 13.32
C THR A 304 25.74 3.42 13.46
N TYR A 305 26.62 3.43 12.46
CA TYR A 305 26.40 3.43 11.01
C TYR A 305 27.54 2.68 10.28
N GLY A 306 27.24 2.15 9.09
CA GLY A 306 28.24 1.56 8.21
C GLY A 306 27.72 0.90 6.93
N ASN A 307 26.41 0.67 6.79
CA ASN A 307 25.81 -0.26 5.82
C ASN A 307 26.41 -1.67 5.94
N TYR A 308 26.42 -2.20 7.17
CA TYR A 308 26.87 -3.56 7.46
C TYR A 308 25.73 -4.47 7.91
N LEU A 309 25.82 -5.77 7.63
CA LEU A 309 25.01 -6.80 8.27
C LEU A 309 25.95 -7.87 8.86
N ILE A 310 26.33 -7.64 10.11
CA ILE A 310 27.38 -8.38 10.82
C ILE A 310 26.77 -9.64 11.47
N TYR A 311 27.49 -10.76 11.50
CA TYR A 311 27.08 -11.99 12.19
C TYR A 311 28.24 -12.67 12.92
N PRO A 312 27.99 -13.56 13.91
CA PRO A 312 29.06 -14.21 14.68
C PRO A 312 30.13 -14.95 13.86
N TRP A 313 31.41 -14.94 14.22
CA TRP A 313 31.96 -14.45 15.48
C TRP A 313 32.68 -13.10 15.36
N GLY A 314 32.51 -12.25 16.39
CA GLY A 314 33.41 -11.13 16.66
C GLY A 314 34.60 -11.51 17.53
N TYR A 315 34.37 -12.32 18.56
CA TYR A 315 35.39 -12.73 19.54
C TYR A 315 36.44 -13.73 19.02
N LEU A 316 36.21 -14.32 17.83
CA LEU A 316 37.11 -15.25 17.15
C LEU A 316 37.30 -14.85 15.69
N SER A 317 38.55 -14.83 15.24
CA SER A 317 38.93 -14.59 13.83
C SER A 317 38.70 -15.79 12.91
N ARG A 318 37.53 -16.44 13.01
CA ARG A 318 37.10 -17.56 12.15
C ARG A 318 35.58 -17.62 12.02
N GLU A 319 35.11 -18.25 10.95
CA GLU A 319 33.69 -18.56 10.78
C GLU A 319 33.15 -19.55 11.83
N ASN A 320 31.83 -19.57 11.97
CA ASN A 320 31.10 -20.43 12.88
C ASN A 320 30.53 -21.68 12.16
N GLY A 321 30.02 -22.66 12.91
CA GLY A 321 29.52 -23.92 12.33
C GLY A 321 28.38 -23.76 11.32
N ASP A 322 27.60 -22.69 11.47
CA ASP A 322 26.43 -22.36 10.66
C ASP A 322 26.67 -21.15 9.75
N SER A 323 27.92 -20.73 9.49
CA SER A 323 28.21 -19.59 8.60
C SER A 323 27.67 -19.78 7.17
N LEU A 324 27.41 -21.01 6.73
CA LEU A 324 26.68 -21.27 5.48
C LEU A 324 25.19 -20.88 5.54
N ILE A 325 24.53 -20.99 6.70
CA ILE A 325 23.15 -20.52 6.91
C ILE A 325 23.14 -18.99 6.91
N TYR A 326 24.04 -18.36 7.68
CA TYR A 326 24.20 -16.91 7.69
C TYR A 326 24.40 -16.38 6.27
N ARG A 327 25.37 -16.90 5.51
CA ARG A 327 25.68 -16.43 4.15
C ARG A 327 24.59 -16.72 3.11
N ASP A 328 23.74 -17.73 3.33
CA ASP A 328 22.52 -17.95 2.53
C ASP A 328 21.48 -16.85 2.82
N TRP A 329 21.26 -16.52 4.09
CA TRP A 329 20.28 -15.53 4.53
C TRP A 329 20.71 -14.09 4.23
N THR A 330 21.94 -13.73 4.58
CA THR A 330 22.45 -12.36 4.52
C THR A 330 22.55 -11.86 3.09
N TYR A 331 22.87 -12.72 2.12
CA TYR A 331 22.89 -12.37 0.71
C TYR A 331 21.55 -11.76 0.24
N ASP A 332 20.42 -12.42 0.53
CA ASP A 332 19.10 -11.90 0.14
C ASP A 332 18.66 -10.68 0.96
N MET A 333 19.07 -10.65 2.23
CA MET A 333 18.83 -9.54 3.16
C MET A 333 19.58 -8.27 2.76
N THR A 334 20.74 -8.37 2.11
CA THR A 334 21.53 -7.23 1.63
C THR A 334 21.47 -7.00 0.12
N PHE A 335 20.70 -7.81 -0.62
CA PHE A 335 20.69 -7.77 -2.10
C PHE A 335 20.26 -6.42 -2.68
N ASP A 336 19.26 -5.77 -2.06
CA ASP A 336 18.68 -4.51 -2.55
C ASP A 336 19.30 -3.26 -1.92
N ASN A 337 19.90 -3.37 -0.72
CA ASN A 337 20.48 -2.23 0.00
C ASN A 337 22.02 -2.15 -0.08
N HIS A 338 22.65 -3.16 -0.70
CA HIS A 338 24.10 -3.27 -0.90
C HIS A 338 24.91 -3.28 0.41
N TYR A 339 24.32 -3.68 1.54
CA TYR A 339 25.05 -3.76 2.80
C TYR A 339 26.14 -4.84 2.73
N THR A 340 27.32 -4.53 3.25
CA THR A 340 28.42 -5.50 3.35
C THR A 340 28.13 -6.45 4.50
N ASN A 341 27.95 -7.74 4.19
CA ASN A 341 27.65 -8.78 5.16
C ASN A 341 28.83 -9.73 5.41
N GLY A 342 28.97 -10.22 6.65
CA GLY A 342 30.11 -11.01 7.10
C GLY A 342 30.24 -11.06 8.62
N THR A 343 31.30 -11.69 9.13
CA THR A 343 31.77 -11.49 10.51
C THR A 343 32.42 -10.11 10.70
N ASP A 344 32.67 -9.67 11.95
CA ASP A 344 33.36 -8.40 12.24
C ASP A 344 34.63 -8.22 11.37
N GLN A 345 35.42 -9.28 11.23
CA GLN A 345 36.67 -9.25 10.46
C GLN A 345 36.44 -9.17 8.94
N GLN A 346 35.28 -9.61 8.44
CA GLN A 346 34.86 -9.54 7.04
C GLN A 346 34.11 -8.23 6.70
N THR A 347 33.56 -7.52 7.69
CA THR A 347 32.78 -6.28 7.53
C THR A 347 33.56 -5.03 7.98
N VAL A 348 33.81 -4.91 9.27
CA VAL A 348 34.47 -3.75 9.92
C VAL A 348 36.00 -3.92 10.04
N ASN A 349 36.54 -5.07 9.64
CA ASN A 349 37.98 -5.40 9.56
C ASN A 349 38.71 -5.41 10.92
N TYR A 350 38.00 -5.44 12.04
CA TYR A 350 38.55 -5.69 13.38
C TYR A 350 37.77 -6.81 14.09
N SER A 351 38.18 -7.19 15.30
CA SER A 351 37.49 -8.20 16.13
C SER A 351 36.98 -7.54 17.41
N THR A 352 35.71 -7.73 17.78
CA THR A 352 35.16 -7.28 19.08
C THR A 352 35.25 -8.37 20.15
N ARG A 353 34.84 -8.09 21.39
CA ARG A 353 34.61 -9.12 22.42
C ARG A 353 33.56 -8.68 23.43
N GLY A 354 32.73 -9.60 23.88
CA GLY A 354 31.58 -9.32 24.77
C GLY A 354 30.42 -8.58 24.09
N ASN A 355 30.26 -8.74 22.78
CA ASN A 355 29.11 -8.22 22.03
C ASN A 355 27.86 -9.12 22.21
N SER A 356 26.69 -8.57 21.86
CA SER A 356 25.39 -9.25 21.96
C SER A 356 25.28 -10.45 21.03
N ASP A 357 25.82 -10.36 19.82
CA ASP A 357 25.66 -11.39 18.78
C ASP A 357 26.39 -12.69 19.16
N ASP A 358 27.65 -12.60 19.59
CA ASP A 358 28.42 -13.76 20.05
C ASP A 358 27.79 -14.43 21.26
N TYR A 359 27.19 -13.66 22.17
CA TYR A 359 26.44 -14.19 23.31
C TYR A 359 25.13 -14.86 22.88
N MET A 360 24.32 -14.18 22.07
CA MET A 360 23.00 -14.65 21.64
C MET A 360 23.10 -15.90 20.76
N PHE A 361 24.16 -16.06 19.97
CA PHE A 361 24.42 -17.29 19.23
C PHE A 361 25.20 -18.34 20.05
N GLY A 362 26.20 -17.93 20.83
CA GLY A 362 27.21 -18.83 21.39
C GLY A 362 27.00 -19.32 22.82
N ASP A 363 26.20 -18.67 23.65
CA ASP A 363 25.90 -19.19 24.99
C ASP A 363 24.94 -20.39 24.91
N THR A 364 25.49 -21.58 25.16
CA THR A 364 24.79 -22.86 25.16
C THR A 364 23.95 -23.12 26.43
N THR A 365 24.00 -22.23 27.41
CA THR A 365 23.21 -22.33 28.66
C THR A 365 21.80 -21.73 28.55
N LYS A 366 21.44 -21.22 27.37
CA LYS A 366 20.13 -20.68 26.99
C LYS A 366 19.75 -21.20 25.59
N PRO A 367 18.52 -20.96 25.08
CA PRO A 367 18.17 -21.30 23.71
C PRO A 367 19.14 -20.68 22.68
N LEU A 368 19.37 -21.42 21.59
CA LEU A 368 20.16 -20.97 20.44
C LEU A 368 19.36 -19.92 19.64
N THR A 369 19.96 -18.76 19.42
CA THR A 369 19.38 -17.66 18.65
C THR A 369 20.33 -17.29 17.50
N TYR A 370 19.83 -17.30 16.27
CA TYR A 370 20.58 -16.77 15.12
C TYR A 370 20.47 -15.26 15.13
N THR A 371 21.59 -14.56 15.08
CA THR A 371 21.63 -13.12 15.41
C THR A 371 22.55 -12.38 14.48
N MET A 372 22.15 -11.17 14.12
CA MET A 372 22.93 -10.29 13.29
C MET A 372 22.79 -8.83 13.76
N THR A 373 23.79 -8.03 13.47
CA THR A 373 23.80 -6.58 13.70
C THR A 373 23.71 -5.83 12.37
N PRO A 374 22.56 -5.21 12.05
CA PRO A 374 22.48 -4.22 10.98
C PRO A 374 23.04 -2.87 11.46
N GLU A 375 24.09 -2.37 10.82
CA GLU A 375 24.61 -1.01 11.02
C GLU A 375 24.03 -0.09 9.93
N VAL A 376 22.99 0.67 10.28
CA VAL A 376 22.16 1.37 9.29
C VAL A 376 22.78 2.69 8.84
N GLY A 377 22.84 2.92 7.52
CA GLY A 377 23.29 4.17 6.91
C GLY A 377 24.81 4.36 6.86
N THR A 378 25.28 5.40 6.15
CA THR A 378 26.71 5.72 6.00
C THR A 378 27.08 7.17 6.32
N THR A 379 26.11 8.03 6.62
CA THR A 379 26.28 9.49 6.80
C THR A 379 26.49 9.91 8.26
N GLY A 380 26.97 9.00 9.11
CA GLY A 380 27.23 9.26 10.52
C GLY A 380 26.18 8.71 11.48
N PHE A 381 26.46 8.88 12.77
CA PHE A 381 25.63 8.39 13.89
C PHE A 381 24.22 8.99 13.91
N TRP A 382 24.09 10.24 13.47
CA TRP A 382 22.84 10.96 13.33
C TRP A 382 22.65 11.35 11.86
N PRO A 383 22.12 10.47 11.01
CA PRO A 383 21.85 10.82 9.61
C PRO A 383 20.86 11.99 9.55
N THR A 384 20.95 12.77 8.46
CA THR A 384 20.08 13.95 8.29
C THR A 384 18.61 13.56 8.31
N SER A 385 17.74 14.48 8.75
CA SER A 385 16.32 14.18 8.98
C SER A 385 15.65 13.61 7.71
N SER A 386 16.02 14.06 6.52
CA SER A 386 15.53 13.52 5.24
C SER A 386 15.89 12.06 4.95
N LEU A 387 16.93 11.51 5.58
CA LEU A 387 17.39 10.12 5.38
C LEU A 387 16.74 9.11 6.33
N ILE A 388 16.10 9.55 7.42
CA ILE A 388 15.55 8.65 8.44
C ILE A 388 14.53 7.66 7.85
N PHE A 389 13.62 8.17 7.01
CA PHE A 389 12.60 7.36 6.33
C PHE A 389 13.19 6.46 5.24
N PRO A 390 13.99 6.97 4.27
CA PRO A 390 14.70 6.12 3.31
C PRO A 390 15.43 4.94 3.94
N LEU A 391 16.21 5.17 5.00
CA LEU A 391 16.98 4.13 5.70
C LEU A 391 16.09 3.12 6.43
N ALA A 392 14.96 3.55 7.01
CA ALA A 392 13.99 2.66 7.63
C ALA A 392 13.23 1.80 6.60
N ILE A 393 12.87 2.39 5.44
CA ILE A 393 12.19 1.73 4.32
C ILE A 393 13.12 0.71 3.66
N GLU A 394 14.39 1.08 3.42
CA GLU A 394 15.44 0.23 2.86
C GLU A 394 15.58 -1.11 3.62
N ASN A 395 15.52 -1.05 4.96
CA ASN A 395 15.66 -2.21 5.84
C ASN A 395 14.37 -3.04 6.00
N LEU A 396 13.24 -2.64 5.39
CA LEU A 396 11.96 -3.34 5.55
C LEU A 396 12.00 -4.79 5.04
N LYS A 397 12.66 -5.05 3.90
CA LYS A 397 12.82 -6.41 3.37
C LYS A 397 13.65 -7.28 4.32
N THR A 398 14.75 -6.74 4.82
CA THR A 398 15.68 -7.40 5.74
C THR A 398 14.96 -7.80 7.03
N ASN A 399 14.14 -6.91 7.60
CA ASN A 399 13.28 -7.19 8.75
C ASN A 399 12.30 -8.35 8.51
N LYS A 400 11.57 -8.33 7.38
CA LYS A 400 10.64 -9.40 7.01
C LYS A 400 11.34 -10.75 6.86
N LEU A 401 12.49 -10.78 6.18
CA LEU A 401 13.26 -12.01 5.99
C LEU A 401 13.69 -12.63 7.33
N LEU A 402 14.12 -11.82 8.31
CA LEU A 402 14.41 -12.31 9.66
C LEU A 402 13.19 -12.99 10.29
N SER A 403 12.02 -12.32 10.22
CA SER A 403 10.77 -12.87 10.72
C SER A 403 10.39 -14.18 10.01
N TYR A 404 10.55 -14.29 8.69
CA TYR A 404 10.31 -15.54 7.96
C TYR A 404 11.24 -16.66 8.45
N PHE A 405 12.56 -16.41 8.50
CA PHE A 405 13.58 -17.41 8.83
C PHE A 405 13.42 -18.03 10.23
N ALA A 406 12.74 -17.37 11.17
CA ALA A 406 12.41 -17.96 12.47
C ALA A 406 11.49 -19.21 12.39
N GLY A 407 10.56 -19.25 11.43
CA GLY A 407 9.64 -20.37 11.20
C GLY A 407 10.01 -21.18 9.96
N HIS A 408 9.04 -21.79 9.28
CA HIS A 408 9.30 -22.33 7.93
C HIS A 408 9.30 -21.23 6.89
N TYR A 409 10.17 -21.36 5.89
CA TYR A 409 10.21 -20.48 4.72
C TYR A 409 10.72 -21.23 3.50
N SER A 410 9.78 -21.75 2.68
CA SER A 410 10.10 -22.45 1.45
C SER A 410 10.37 -21.50 0.29
N THR A 411 11.46 -21.75 -0.43
CA THR A 411 11.85 -21.00 -1.63
C THR A 411 12.30 -21.96 -2.72
N LEU A 412 11.88 -21.71 -3.97
CA LEU A 412 12.44 -22.39 -5.12
C LEU A 412 13.97 -22.17 -5.17
N ARG A 413 14.71 -23.24 -5.49
CA ARG A 413 16.17 -23.22 -5.66
C ARG A 413 16.63 -23.61 -7.04
N ARG A 414 15.93 -24.55 -7.68
CA ARG A 414 16.30 -25.05 -8.99
C ARG A 414 15.09 -25.55 -9.74
N VAL A 415 15.10 -25.31 -11.05
CA VAL A 415 14.16 -25.86 -12.01
C VAL A 415 14.91 -26.85 -12.89
N THR A 416 14.31 -28.00 -13.18
CA THR A 416 14.87 -28.99 -14.10
C THR A 416 13.72 -29.59 -14.91
N ILE A 417 13.93 -29.73 -16.22
CA ILE A 417 12.99 -30.42 -17.10
C ILE A 417 13.53 -31.83 -17.33
N GLN A 418 12.73 -32.84 -17.03
CA GLN A 418 12.94 -34.20 -17.50
C GLN A 418 12.02 -34.46 -18.70
N ASP A 419 12.58 -34.75 -19.85
CA ASP A 419 11.88 -35.01 -21.11
C ASP A 419 12.14 -36.45 -21.60
N ALA A 420 11.46 -36.88 -22.67
CA ALA A 420 11.63 -38.22 -23.22
C ALA A 420 12.88 -38.33 -24.13
N GLY A 421 13.36 -37.21 -24.67
CA GLY A 421 14.64 -37.11 -25.39
C GLY A 421 15.87 -37.07 -24.48
N GLY A 422 15.70 -36.73 -23.20
CA GLY A 422 16.79 -36.45 -22.25
C GLY A 422 17.58 -35.18 -22.57
N ASN A 423 16.99 -34.24 -23.32
CA ASN A 423 17.66 -33.02 -23.77
C ASN A 423 17.50 -31.81 -22.82
N GLY A 424 16.57 -31.88 -21.86
CA GLY A 424 16.30 -30.82 -20.88
C GLY A 424 15.37 -29.71 -21.36
N PHE A 425 14.66 -29.89 -22.48
CA PHE A 425 13.72 -28.94 -23.06
C PHE A 425 12.32 -29.56 -23.19
N ILE A 426 11.31 -28.73 -23.45
CA ILE A 426 9.93 -29.19 -23.68
C ILE A 426 9.68 -29.16 -25.19
N ASP A 427 9.95 -30.25 -25.91
CA ASP A 427 9.68 -30.29 -27.35
C ASP A 427 8.17 -30.45 -27.64
N ARG A 428 7.77 -30.35 -28.92
CA ARG A 428 6.37 -30.43 -29.36
C ARG A 428 5.79 -31.84 -29.19
N ASN A 429 4.51 -31.91 -28.81
CA ASN A 429 3.75 -33.15 -28.67
C ASN A 429 4.36 -34.15 -27.67
N GLU A 430 5.22 -33.68 -26.77
CA GLU A 430 6.05 -34.46 -25.87
C GLU A 430 5.47 -34.47 -24.44
N ASN A 431 5.73 -35.55 -23.70
CA ASN A 431 5.51 -35.60 -22.26
C ASN A 431 6.80 -35.16 -21.55
N PHE A 432 6.67 -34.31 -20.54
CA PHE A 432 7.79 -33.86 -19.71
C PHE A 432 7.40 -33.92 -18.22
N THR A 433 8.39 -33.83 -17.35
CA THR A 433 8.20 -33.60 -15.91
C THR A 433 9.01 -32.37 -15.51
N LEU A 434 8.32 -31.37 -14.96
CA LEU A 434 8.99 -30.20 -14.40
C LEU A 434 9.33 -30.48 -12.93
N ASP A 435 10.61 -30.75 -12.69
CA ASP A 435 11.18 -30.96 -11.37
C ASP A 435 11.60 -29.63 -10.75
N LEU A 436 11.06 -29.35 -9.57
CA LEU A 436 11.34 -28.13 -8.82
C LEU A 436 12.00 -28.51 -7.49
N THR A 437 13.27 -28.16 -7.32
CA THR A 437 13.96 -28.28 -6.03
C THR A 437 13.65 -27.04 -5.20
N PHE A 438 13.07 -27.24 -4.02
CA PHE A 438 12.82 -26.21 -3.00
C PHE A 438 13.73 -26.42 -1.80
N LYS A 439 14.07 -25.34 -1.09
CA LYS A 439 14.70 -25.39 0.24
C LYS A 439 13.75 -24.77 1.26
N ASN A 440 13.53 -25.43 2.40
CA ASN A 440 13.02 -24.75 3.59
C ASN A 440 14.20 -24.02 4.24
N ARG A 441 14.29 -22.70 4.04
CA ARG A 441 15.41 -21.88 4.52
C ARG A 441 15.25 -21.41 5.96
N GLY A 442 14.11 -21.65 6.59
CA GLY A 442 13.88 -21.25 7.97
C GLY A 442 14.30 -22.29 9.01
N LEU A 443 14.10 -21.95 10.27
CA LEU A 443 14.41 -22.75 11.46
C LEU A 443 13.22 -23.60 11.94
N GLY A 444 12.01 -23.32 11.48
CA GLY A 444 10.81 -24.14 11.70
C GLY A 444 10.64 -25.21 10.62
N GLY A 445 10.10 -26.37 11.00
CA GLY A 445 9.70 -27.40 10.07
C GLY A 445 8.37 -27.05 9.39
N ALA A 446 8.24 -27.32 8.10
CA ALA A 446 6.99 -27.15 7.37
C ALA A 446 6.18 -28.45 7.36
N SER A 447 4.85 -28.36 7.38
CA SER A 447 3.96 -29.51 7.19
C SER A 447 2.83 -29.20 6.20
N ASN A 448 2.39 -30.24 5.48
CA ASN A 448 1.29 -30.19 4.50
C ASN A 448 1.39 -29.05 3.46
N LEU A 449 2.60 -28.71 3.02
CA LEU A 449 2.81 -27.70 1.97
C LEU A 449 2.16 -28.18 0.67
N THR A 450 1.18 -27.42 0.19
CA THR A 450 0.43 -27.72 -1.03
C THR A 450 0.90 -26.81 -2.15
N PHE A 451 1.51 -27.41 -3.18
CA PHE A 451 2.01 -26.73 -4.36
C PHE A 451 1.02 -26.89 -5.50
N THR A 452 0.45 -25.78 -5.98
CA THR A 452 -0.48 -25.76 -7.12
C THR A 452 0.18 -25.06 -8.31
N ALA A 453 0.32 -25.78 -9.41
CA ALA A 453 0.95 -25.29 -10.63
C ALA A 453 -0.06 -24.93 -11.73
N THR A 454 0.20 -23.86 -12.47
CA THR A 454 -0.56 -23.47 -13.66
C THR A 454 0.37 -22.93 -14.76
N SER A 455 -0.03 -23.11 -16.03
CA SER A 455 0.67 -22.55 -17.20
C SER A 455 -0.12 -21.35 -17.75
N SER A 456 0.61 -20.32 -18.18
CA SER A 456 0.05 -19.22 -18.98
C SER A 456 -0.17 -19.57 -20.46
N SER A 457 0.40 -20.67 -20.95
CA SER A 457 0.20 -21.19 -22.30
C SER A 457 -0.78 -22.37 -22.30
N SER A 458 -1.80 -22.29 -23.15
CA SER A 458 -2.74 -23.38 -23.45
C SER A 458 -2.09 -24.58 -24.16
N ASP A 459 -0.89 -24.39 -24.69
CA ASP A 459 -0.12 -25.47 -25.32
C ASP A 459 0.58 -26.39 -24.32
N ILE A 460 0.52 -26.07 -23.02
CA ILE A 460 1.09 -26.87 -21.93
C ILE A 460 -0.04 -27.37 -21.04
N GLN A 461 -0.22 -28.68 -21.04
CA GLN A 461 -1.26 -29.38 -20.27
C GLN A 461 -0.60 -30.12 -19.11
N LEU A 462 -0.92 -29.74 -17.87
CA LEU A 462 -0.47 -30.48 -16.70
C LEU A 462 -1.30 -31.74 -16.49
N LEU A 463 -0.63 -32.88 -16.32
CA LEU A 463 -1.24 -34.17 -16.02
C LEU A 463 -1.57 -34.26 -14.52
N ASN A 464 -0.75 -33.63 -13.68
CA ASN A 464 -1.08 -33.28 -12.31
C ASN A 464 -0.65 -31.84 -12.04
N SER A 465 -1.55 -31.04 -11.47
CA SER A 465 -1.29 -29.64 -11.08
C SER A 465 -1.13 -29.44 -9.58
N VAL A 466 -1.31 -30.47 -8.74
CA VAL A 466 -1.23 -30.34 -7.27
C VAL A 466 -0.29 -31.38 -6.67
N VAL A 467 0.71 -30.94 -5.91
CA VAL A 467 1.61 -31.79 -5.13
C VAL A 467 1.54 -31.38 -3.67
N ILE A 468 1.44 -32.35 -2.76
CA ILE A 468 1.44 -32.09 -1.31
C ILE A 468 2.71 -32.69 -0.71
N GLN A 469 3.53 -31.85 -0.09
CA GLN A 469 4.68 -32.27 0.70
C GLN A 469 4.27 -32.32 2.18
N SER A 470 4.16 -33.53 2.73
CA SER A 470 3.60 -33.76 4.07
C SER A 470 4.47 -33.19 5.20
N SER A 471 5.80 -33.23 5.06
CA SER A 471 6.76 -32.68 6.04
C SER A 471 8.07 -32.27 5.36
N VAL A 472 8.66 -31.17 5.83
CA VAL A 472 10.00 -30.69 5.46
C VAL A 472 10.71 -30.18 6.71
N ALA A 473 11.89 -30.72 7.02
CA ALA A 473 12.69 -30.27 8.14
C ALA A 473 13.27 -28.85 7.91
N PRO A 474 13.72 -28.14 8.97
CA PRO A 474 14.52 -26.92 8.83
C PRO A 474 15.76 -27.15 7.95
N GLN A 475 16.16 -26.14 7.18
CA GLN A 475 17.26 -26.18 6.21
C GLN A 475 17.20 -27.25 5.10
N GLN A 476 16.18 -28.12 5.06
CA GLN A 476 16.11 -29.23 4.14
C GLN A 476 15.78 -28.80 2.70
N GLU A 477 16.51 -29.37 1.75
CA GLU A 477 16.12 -29.39 0.32
C GLU A 477 15.24 -30.60 0.00
N PHE A 478 14.24 -30.38 -0.85
CA PHE A 478 13.30 -31.39 -1.31
C PHE A 478 12.86 -31.07 -2.75
N GLN A 479 12.41 -32.09 -3.47
CA GLN A 479 11.95 -31.94 -4.85
C GLN A 479 10.46 -32.25 -4.96
N ILE A 480 9.75 -31.45 -5.74
CA ILE A 480 8.40 -31.74 -6.24
C ILE A 480 8.43 -31.83 -7.76
N SER A 481 7.49 -32.56 -8.35
CA SER A 481 7.48 -32.88 -9.78
C SER A 481 6.10 -32.65 -10.37
N PHE A 482 6.00 -31.83 -11.41
CA PHE A 482 4.77 -31.58 -12.16
C PHE A 482 4.85 -32.26 -13.54
N PRO A 483 4.25 -33.44 -13.71
CA PRO A 483 4.18 -34.10 -15.01
C PRO A 483 3.23 -33.32 -15.94
N GLY A 484 3.67 -33.09 -17.17
CA GLY A 484 2.95 -32.30 -18.16
C GLY A 484 3.16 -32.82 -19.58
N ARG A 485 2.45 -32.20 -20.52
CA ARG A 485 2.47 -32.53 -21.94
C ARG A 485 2.33 -31.27 -22.78
N SER A 486 3.12 -31.16 -23.85
CA SER A 486 2.97 -30.11 -24.85
C SER A 486 2.01 -30.52 -25.97
N THR A 487 1.35 -29.55 -26.61
CA THR A 487 0.54 -29.80 -27.82
C THR A 487 1.44 -29.94 -29.06
N GLY A 488 0.92 -30.57 -30.12
CA GLY A 488 1.59 -30.60 -31.43
C GLY A 488 1.55 -29.27 -32.17
N ASN A 489 0.63 -28.37 -31.81
CA ASN A 489 0.48 -27.04 -32.44
C ASN A 489 1.35 -25.97 -31.78
N ALA A 490 2.02 -26.29 -30.67
CA ALA A 490 2.77 -25.36 -29.85
C ALA A 490 3.81 -24.57 -30.65
N VAL A 491 3.91 -23.26 -30.39
CA VAL A 491 4.87 -22.40 -31.11
C VAL A 491 6.25 -22.49 -30.44
N VAL A 492 7.23 -23.01 -31.18
CA VAL A 492 8.62 -23.13 -30.71
C VAL A 492 9.25 -21.74 -30.55
N GLY A 493 10.00 -21.55 -29.47
CA GLY A 493 10.71 -20.30 -29.17
C GLY A 493 9.85 -19.17 -28.61
N VAL A 494 8.60 -19.45 -28.22
CA VAL A 494 7.75 -18.51 -27.48
C VAL A 494 7.90 -18.78 -25.98
N PRO A 495 8.33 -17.79 -25.17
CA PRO A 495 8.34 -17.93 -23.72
C PRO A 495 6.93 -18.07 -23.16
N PHE A 496 6.76 -18.95 -22.16
CA PHE A 496 5.57 -19.01 -21.33
C PHE A 496 5.94 -19.01 -19.85
N ARG A 497 5.02 -18.54 -19.02
CA ARG A 497 5.13 -18.55 -17.56
C ARG A 497 4.45 -19.78 -16.98
N PHE A 498 5.10 -20.35 -15.97
CA PHE A 498 4.61 -21.41 -15.11
C PHE A 498 4.53 -20.87 -13.69
N TYR A 499 3.32 -20.73 -13.15
CA TYR A 499 3.07 -20.16 -11.82
C TYR A 499 2.91 -21.29 -10.81
N VAL A 500 3.64 -21.21 -9.70
CA VAL A 500 3.63 -22.21 -8.62
C VAL A 500 3.18 -21.53 -7.33
N ASN A 501 1.93 -21.79 -6.93
CA ASN A 501 1.38 -21.33 -5.67
C ASN A 501 1.72 -22.34 -4.57
N ILE A 502 2.56 -21.92 -3.63
CA ILE A 502 2.86 -22.63 -2.38
C ILE A 502 1.82 -22.18 -1.35
N THR A 503 1.01 -23.10 -0.85
CA THR A 503 0.08 -22.88 0.27
C THR A 503 0.56 -23.69 1.46
N ASP A 504 0.71 -23.08 2.63
CA ASP A 504 1.04 -23.80 3.86
C ASP A 504 -0.19 -24.16 4.70
N ALA A 505 0.03 -24.84 5.83
CA ALA A 505 -1.04 -25.28 6.73
C ALA A 505 -1.85 -24.14 7.37
N SER A 506 -1.32 -22.91 7.41
CA SER A 506 -2.05 -21.71 7.85
C SER A 506 -2.97 -21.13 6.76
N GLY A 507 -2.81 -21.59 5.52
CA GLY A 507 -3.48 -21.04 4.34
C GLY A 507 -2.75 -19.87 3.69
N PHE A 508 -1.57 -19.47 4.19
CA PHE A 508 -0.75 -18.45 3.53
C PHE A 508 -0.28 -18.93 2.16
N GLN A 509 -0.42 -18.06 1.16
CA GLN A 509 -0.08 -18.35 -0.23
C GLN A 509 1.06 -17.47 -0.74
N LYS A 510 2.13 -18.12 -1.22
CA LYS A 510 3.22 -17.50 -1.96
C LYS A 510 3.24 -18.01 -3.40
N GLN A 511 3.40 -17.13 -4.38
CA GLN A 511 3.53 -17.52 -5.78
C GLN A 511 4.96 -17.30 -6.27
N ASP A 512 5.61 -18.37 -6.73
CA ASP A 512 6.83 -18.30 -7.53
C ASP A 512 6.45 -18.36 -9.03
N THR A 513 7.20 -17.67 -9.90
CA THR A 513 6.98 -17.64 -11.36
C THR A 513 8.22 -18.10 -12.10
N ILE A 514 8.08 -19.11 -12.95
CA ILE A 514 9.15 -19.70 -13.76
C ILE A 514 8.90 -19.35 -15.23
N ASN A 515 9.91 -18.87 -15.95
CA ASN A 515 9.84 -18.64 -17.39
C ASN A 515 10.45 -19.84 -18.13
N LEU A 516 9.71 -20.45 -19.04
CA LEU A 516 10.10 -21.64 -19.82
C LEU A 516 9.84 -21.42 -21.31
N TYR A 517 10.43 -22.27 -22.16
CA TYR A 517 10.29 -22.23 -23.61
C TYR A 517 9.80 -23.58 -24.14
N ILE A 518 9.15 -23.55 -25.29
CA ILE A 518 8.80 -24.75 -26.06
C ILE A 518 9.81 -24.92 -27.19
N GLY A 519 10.28 -26.15 -27.37
CA GLY A 519 11.26 -26.58 -28.36
C GLY A 519 12.71 -26.51 -27.88
N THR A 520 13.55 -27.39 -28.41
CA THR A 520 15.00 -27.38 -28.21
C THR A 520 15.65 -26.16 -28.90
N PRO A 521 16.45 -25.32 -28.21
CA PRO A 521 17.20 -24.24 -28.82
C PRO A 521 18.34 -24.76 -29.70
N THR A 522 18.69 -23.97 -30.73
CA THR A 522 19.95 -24.15 -31.44
C THR A 522 21.06 -23.45 -30.65
N VAL A 523 22.13 -24.17 -30.31
CA VAL A 523 23.36 -23.56 -29.79
C VAL A 523 24.01 -22.73 -30.91
N VAL A 524 24.00 -21.42 -30.78
CA VAL A 524 24.58 -20.46 -31.75
C VAL A 524 26.07 -20.26 -31.51
N PHE A 525 26.48 -20.33 -30.23
CA PHE A 525 27.86 -20.30 -29.77
C PHE A 525 27.97 -21.08 -28.46
N ALA A 526 29.07 -21.79 -28.25
CA ALA A 526 29.40 -22.40 -26.96
C ALA A 526 30.92 -22.46 -26.74
N ASP A 527 31.35 -22.26 -25.50
CA ASP A 527 32.73 -22.38 -25.05
C ASP A 527 32.78 -22.81 -23.58
N SER A 528 33.31 -24.00 -23.33
CA SER A 528 33.52 -24.59 -21.99
C SER A 528 34.97 -24.43 -21.50
N ALA A 529 35.71 -23.45 -22.03
CA ALA A 529 37.12 -23.11 -21.74
C ALA A 529 38.19 -24.22 -21.98
N SER A 530 37.77 -25.47 -22.16
CA SER A 530 38.59 -26.65 -22.41
C SER A 530 39.37 -26.61 -23.73
N GLY A 531 38.94 -25.78 -24.69
CA GLY A 531 39.66 -25.51 -25.94
C GLY A 531 40.79 -24.48 -25.82
N GLY A 532 41.02 -23.95 -24.62
CA GLY A 532 41.94 -22.83 -24.39
C GLY A 532 41.28 -21.47 -24.64
N THR A 533 42.08 -20.40 -24.66
CA THR A 533 41.59 -19.02 -24.75
C THR A 533 41.31 -18.53 -26.18
N GLY A 534 41.49 -19.36 -27.22
CA GLY A 534 41.56 -18.90 -28.63
C GLY A 534 40.32 -18.15 -29.17
N ASN A 535 39.12 -18.40 -28.63
CA ASN A 535 37.91 -17.67 -29.00
C ASN A 535 37.86 -16.23 -28.43
N TRP A 536 38.71 -15.92 -27.46
CA TRP A 536 38.66 -14.70 -26.66
C TRP A 536 39.97 -13.92 -26.73
N ASN A 537 39.88 -12.61 -26.56
CA ASN A 537 40.99 -11.75 -26.17
C ASN A 537 40.92 -11.59 -24.66
N THR A 538 41.93 -12.09 -23.95
CA THR A 538 41.99 -12.12 -22.48
C THR A 538 42.49 -10.82 -21.84
N GLY A 539 42.86 -9.82 -22.64
CA GLY A 539 43.52 -8.61 -22.15
C GLY A 539 44.89 -8.94 -21.55
N GLN A 540 45.16 -8.45 -20.34
CA GLN A 540 46.41 -8.72 -19.58
C GLN A 540 46.18 -9.55 -18.32
N GLY A 541 44.92 -9.82 -17.93
CA GLY A 541 44.57 -10.51 -16.68
C GLY A 541 43.97 -11.90 -16.86
N TRP A 542 43.03 -12.06 -17.80
CA TRP A 542 42.27 -13.31 -17.88
C TRP A 542 43.11 -14.50 -18.32
N GLY A 543 42.82 -15.65 -17.72
CA GLY A 543 43.43 -16.93 -18.03
C GLY A 543 42.51 -18.09 -17.72
N LEU A 544 43.11 -19.27 -17.58
CA LEU A 544 42.42 -20.52 -17.27
C LEU A 544 42.81 -20.98 -15.87
N SER A 545 41.84 -21.48 -15.12
CA SER A 545 42.04 -22.13 -13.82
C SER A 545 41.42 -23.51 -13.80
N SER A 546 42.04 -24.48 -13.12
CA SER A 546 41.47 -25.81 -12.88
C SER A 546 40.31 -25.79 -11.88
N ASN A 547 40.08 -24.66 -11.21
CA ASN A 547 38.89 -24.39 -10.44
C ASN A 547 37.73 -24.09 -11.40
N ALA A 548 37.11 -25.14 -11.92
CA ALA A 548 36.09 -25.11 -12.97
C ALA A 548 34.75 -25.68 -12.50
N HIS A 549 33.66 -25.35 -13.19
CA HIS A 549 32.38 -26.04 -13.06
C HIS A 549 32.44 -27.36 -13.84
N THR A 550 32.83 -27.29 -15.11
CA THR A 550 33.08 -28.46 -15.97
C THR A 550 34.58 -28.64 -16.19
N PRO A 551 35.20 -29.74 -15.70
CA PRO A 551 36.63 -30.00 -15.93
C PRO A 551 36.99 -30.04 -17.42
N PRO A 552 38.21 -29.59 -17.81
CA PRO A 552 39.38 -29.41 -16.96
C PRO A 552 39.63 -27.97 -16.47
N SER A 553 38.92 -26.96 -16.99
CA SER A 553 39.29 -25.56 -16.76
C SER A 553 38.15 -24.59 -17.00
N ALA A 554 38.09 -23.49 -16.25
CA ALA A 554 37.21 -22.34 -16.47
C ALA A 554 38.03 -21.06 -16.74
N PHE A 555 37.40 -20.03 -17.28
CA PHE A 555 37.98 -18.69 -17.39
C PHE A 555 37.95 -17.96 -16.04
N THR A 556 38.98 -17.18 -15.74
CA THR A 556 39.03 -16.27 -14.59
C THR A 556 39.91 -15.06 -14.89
N ASP A 557 39.62 -13.89 -14.32
CA ASP A 557 40.44 -12.67 -14.46
C ASP A 557 41.73 -12.69 -13.61
N SER A 558 41.85 -13.68 -12.73
CA SER A 558 42.82 -13.78 -11.63
C SER A 558 43.40 -15.21 -11.47
N PRO A 559 43.91 -15.85 -12.55
CA PRO A 559 44.30 -17.28 -12.56
C PRO A 559 45.42 -17.69 -11.60
N THR A 560 46.10 -16.72 -10.95
CA THR A 560 47.23 -16.96 -10.05
C THR A 560 47.13 -16.19 -8.72
N GLY A 561 45.92 -16.03 -8.17
CA GLY A 561 45.68 -15.39 -6.88
C GLY A 561 44.47 -14.47 -6.92
N ASN A 562 44.60 -13.28 -6.34
CA ASN A 562 43.56 -12.26 -6.39
C ASN A 562 43.76 -11.35 -7.64
N TYR A 563 42.71 -10.66 -8.09
CA TYR A 563 42.84 -9.63 -9.12
C TYR A 563 43.70 -8.47 -8.65
N ALA A 564 44.32 -7.71 -9.56
CA ALA A 564 45.20 -6.59 -9.17
C ALA A 564 44.41 -5.31 -8.84
N ALA A 565 44.91 -4.51 -7.89
CA ALA A 565 44.44 -3.14 -7.68
C ALA A 565 44.45 -2.32 -9.00
N ASN A 566 43.38 -1.56 -9.22
CA ASN A 566 43.06 -0.79 -10.42
C ASN A 566 42.89 -1.64 -11.70
N ALA A 567 42.60 -2.94 -11.58
CA ALA A 567 42.30 -3.79 -12.73
C ALA A 567 41.15 -3.22 -13.58
N ASN A 568 41.27 -3.38 -14.90
CA ASN A 568 40.20 -3.12 -15.87
C ASN A 568 40.39 -4.11 -17.02
N ASN A 569 40.13 -5.38 -16.72
CA ASN A 569 40.54 -6.51 -17.53
C ASN A 569 39.32 -7.16 -18.19
N PRO A 570 39.11 -7.01 -19.51
CA PRO A 570 38.04 -7.67 -20.23
C PRO A 570 38.48 -8.97 -20.93
N LEU A 571 37.74 -10.05 -20.72
CA LEU A 571 37.66 -11.22 -21.60
C LEU A 571 36.66 -10.90 -22.72
N THR A 572 37.15 -10.57 -23.92
CA THR A 572 36.32 -10.11 -25.05
C THR A 572 36.24 -11.15 -26.15
N LEU A 573 35.05 -11.48 -26.65
CA LEU A 573 34.90 -12.45 -27.74
C LEU A 573 35.53 -11.92 -29.05
N ASN A 574 36.39 -12.73 -29.68
CA ASN A 574 37.14 -12.32 -30.87
C ASN A 574 36.21 -12.15 -32.08
N ASN A 575 35.32 -13.11 -32.30
CA ASN A 575 34.38 -13.15 -33.43
C ASN A 575 32.98 -12.66 -33.01
N THR A 576 32.13 -12.33 -33.97
CA THR A 576 30.72 -12.02 -33.72
C THR A 576 29.86 -13.29 -33.68
N VAL A 577 28.84 -13.31 -32.81
CA VAL A 577 27.77 -14.30 -32.82
C VAL A 577 26.60 -13.72 -33.62
N ASN A 578 26.11 -14.46 -34.63
CA ASN A 578 25.05 -13.98 -35.51
C ASN A 578 23.67 -14.44 -35.03
N LEU A 579 22.83 -13.50 -34.58
CA LEU A 579 21.45 -13.75 -34.13
C LEU A 579 20.40 -13.49 -35.22
N THR A 580 20.80 -13.41 -36.49
CA THR A 580 19.87 -13.28 -37.62
C THR A 580 19.05 -14.56 -37.83
N GLY A 581 17.73 -14.43 -37.93
CA GLY A 581 16.81 -15.55 -38.22
C GLY A 581 16.42 -16.38 -36.99
N TYR A 582 16.76 -15.92 -35.79
CA TYR A 582 16.15 -16.36 -34.53
C TYR A 582 14.97 -15.45 -34.15
N ASN A 583 14.16 -15.87 -33.19
CA ASN A 583 13.02 -15.09 -32.66
C ASN A 583 13.23 -14.75 -31.18
N PHE A 584 13.88 -15.66 -30.44
CA PHE A 584 14.33 -15.50 -29.07
C PHE A 584 15.79 -15.95 -29.00
N ALA A 585 16.59 -15.29 -28.17
CA ALA A 585 17.96 -15.70 -27.88
C ALA A 585 18.29 -15.45 -26.41
N GLU A 586 19.12 -16.30 -25.81
CA GLU A 586 19.60 -16.16 -24.44
C GLU A 586 21.12 -16.42 -24.38
N LEU A 587 21.76 -15.82 -23.38
CA LEU A 587 23.09 -16.18 -22.91
C LEU A 587 22.94 -16.97 -21.62
N ARG A 588 23.59 -18.13 -21.54
CA ARG A 588 23.78 -18.93 -20.32
C ARG A 588 25.26 -19.11 -20.05
N PHE A 589 25.66 -19.11 -18.78
CA PHE A 589 27.02 -19.42 -18.35
C PHE A 589 27.00 -19.80 -16.87
N TRP A 590 27.94 -20.64 -16.45
CA TRP A 590 28.20 -20.88 -15.03
C TRP A 590 29.19 -19.85 -14.52
N THR A 591 28.99 -19.36 -13.29
CA THR A 591 29.88 -18.39 -12.68
C THR A 591 29.98 -18.56 -11.16
N LYS A 592 31.09 -18.07 -10.62
CA LYS A 592 31.28 -17.73 -9.21
C LYS A 592 32.19 -16.51 -9.13
N TRP A 593 32.14 -15.79 -8.02
CA TRP A 593 32.87 -14.55 -7.82
C TRP A 593 33.18 -14.28 -6.34
N ALA A 594 34.27 -13.56 -6.13
CA ALA A 594 34.60 -12.86 -4.90
C ALA A 594 35.21 -11.50 -5.29
N ILE A 595 34.44 -10.43 -5.10
CA ILE A 595 34.68 -9.06 -5.59
C ILE A 595 34.44 -8.09 -4.42
N GLU A 596 35.15 -6.97 -4.34
CA GLU A 596 34.96 -6.01 -3.26
C GLU A 596 33.53 -5.40 -3.30
N PRO A 597 32.74 -5.49 -2.22
CA PRO A 597 31.39 -4.90 -2.17
C PRO A 597 31.45 -3.37 -2.23
N SER A 598 30.45 -2.76 -2.87
CA SER A 598 30.29 -1.32 -3.15
C SER A 598 31.40 -0.62 -3.94
N TRP A 599 32.54 -1.26 -4.19
CA TRP A 599 33.71 -0.65 -4.83
C TRP A 599 34.07 -1.27 -6.17
N ASP A 600 34.14 -2.60 -6.25
CA ASP A 600 34.57 -3.33 -7.44
C ASP A 600 33.40 -3.96 -8.18
N PHE A 601 33.59 -4.28 -9.46
CA PHE A 601 32.49 -4.76 -10.29
C PHE A 601 32.90 -5.76 -11.36
N GLY A 602 32.24 -6.93 -11.33
CA GLY A 602 32.26 -7.92 -12.40
C GLY A 602 31.09 -7.73 -13.35
N THR A 603 31.30 -7.24 -14.56
CA THR A 603 30.23 -6.97 -15.53
C THR A 603 30.20 -8.01 -16.65
N VAL A 604 28.99 -8.40 -17.08
CA VAL A 604 28.74 -9.06 -18.38
C VAL A 604 28.27 -8.00 -19.35
N GLU A 605 28.84 -7.95 -20.54
CA GLU A 605 28.62 -6.86 -21.48
C GLU A 605 28.40 -7.37 -22.91
N ILE A 606 27.56 -6.65 -23.66
CA ILE A 606 27.23 -6.94 -25.05
C ILE A 606 27.53 -5.75 -25.96
N SER A 607 27.86 -6.03 -27.22
CA SER A 607 28.04 -5.03 -28.28
C SER A 607 27.37 -5.50 -29.56
N SER A 608 26.52 -4.65 -30.16
CA SER A 608 25.89 -4.89 -31.47
C SER A 608 26.58 -4.19 -32.64
N ASN A 609 27.67 -3.45 -32.38
CA ASN A 609 28.44 -2.68 -33.38
C ASN A 609 29.90 -3.15 -33.48
N GLY A 610 30.14 -4.45 -33.36
CA GLY A 610 31.46 -5.07 -33.54
C GLY A 610 32.46 -4.82 -32.41
N GLY A 611 32.04 -4.20 -31.31
CA GLY A 611 32.87 -3.89 -30.14
C GLY A 611 33.19 -2.40 -29.94
N SER A 612 32.61 -1.49 -30.73
CA SER A 612 32.84 -0.04 -30.58
C SER A 612 32.17 0.56 -29.33
N THR A 613 30.95 0.10 -28.98
CA THR A 613 30.28 0.44 -27.72
C THR A 613 29.78 -0.82 -27.04
N TRP A 614 29.67 -0.77 -25.70
CA TRP A 614 29.30 -1.89 -24.85
C TRP A 614 28.19 -1.49 -23.89
N THR A 615 27.32 -2.44 -23.57
CA THR A 615 26.20 -2.27 -22.64
C THR A 615 26.25 -3.40 -21.61
N THR A 616 26.16 -3.07 -20.32
CA THR A 616 26.08 -4.09 -19.26
C THR A 616 24.75 -4.84 -19.34
N LEU A 617 24.81 -6.15 -19.33
CA LEU A 617 23.66 -7.04 -19.31
C LEU A 617 23.24 -7.34 -17.86
N ARG A 618 21.94 -7.37 -17.62
CA ARG A 618 21.36 -7.78 -16.34
C ARG A 618 21.18 -9.30 -16.30
N ALA A 619 21.79 -9.94 -15.31
CA ALA A 619 21.54 -11.33 -14.92
C ALA A 619 20.71 -11.39 -13.63
N GLU A 620 20.27 -12.59 -13.26
CA GLU A 620 19.45 -12.85 -12.07
C GLU A 620 20.11 -12.40 -10.76
N LEU A 621 21.39 -12.72 -10.57
CA LEU A 621 22.18 -12.36 -9.38
C LEU A 621 23.07 -11.11 -9.59
N SER A 622 22.79 -10.33 -10.64
CA SER A 622 23.48 -9.06 -10.85
C SER A 622 22.77 -7.90 -10.15
N HIS A 623 23.57 -7.06 -9.49
CA HIS A 623 23.15 -5.86 -8.78
C HIS A 623 23.24 -4.63 -9.68
N SER A 624 22.48 -3.59 -9.36
CA SER A 624 22.74 -2.25 -9.91
C SER A 624 24.05 -1.73 -9.29
N GLY A 625 24.88 -1.03 -10.07
CA GLY A 625 26.07 -0.40 -9.49
C GLY A 625 25.72 0.64 -8.41
N SER A 626 26.45 0.63 -7.29
CA SER A 626 26.19 1.47 -6.10
C SER A 626 26.21 2.99 -6.36
N GLY A 627 26.86 3.44 -7.43
CA GLY A 627 27.05 4.86 -7.72
C GLY A 627 28.03 5.57 -6.78
N ARG A 628 28.71 4.85 -5.88
CA ARG A 628 29.63 5.42 -4.88
C ARG A 628 30.80 6.14 -5.57
N SER A 629 31.08 7.37 -5.17
CA SER A 629 32.20 8.15 -5.73
C SER A 629 33.53 7.42 -5.55
N GLY A 630 34.23 7.16 -6.66
CA GLY A 630 35.49 6.41 -6.71
C GLY A 630 35.35 4.92 -7.06
N SER A 631 34.19 4.32 -6.80
CA SER A 631 33.88 2.93 -7.16
C SER A 631 33.91 2.70 -8.68
N LYS A 632 33.98 1.43 -9.07
CA LYS A 632 33.84 0.94 -10.43
C LYS A 632 32.42 0.44 -10.71
N GLN A 633 31.45 0.90 -9.93
CA GLN A 633 30.04 0.51 -9.99
C GLN A 633 29.13 1.70 -10.39
N PRO A 634 29.10 2.15 -11.66
CA PRO A 634 28.27 3.29 -12.06
C PRO A 634 26.77 3.03 -11.89
N THR A 635 26.01 4.03 -11.45
CA THR A 635 24.56 3.96 -11.34
C THR A 635 23.92 3.58 -12.68
N GLY A 636 22.95 2.65 -12.65
CA GLY A 636 22.25 2.19 -13.87
C GLY A 636 23.01 1.14 -14.69
N THR A 637 24.17 0.69 -14.24
CA THR A 637 24.88 -0.47 -14.81
C THR A 637 24.62 -1.73 -13.98
N TRP A 638 24.80 -2.91 -14.59
CA TRP A 638 24.55 -4.21 -13.96
C TRP A 638 25.80 -5.08 -13.90
N GLY A 639 26.01 -5.75 -12.76
CA GLY A 639 27.20 -6.58 -12.51
C GLY A 639 27.18 -7.26 -11.14
N TYR A 640 28.28 -7.91 -10.78
CA TYR A 640 28.45 -8.70 -9.56
C TYR A 640 29.43 -8.04 -8.60
N GLU A 641 29.14 -8.19 -7.31
CA GLU A 641 29.93 -7.69 -6.18
C GLU A 641 29.85 -8.69 -5.01
N SER A 642 30.62 -8.46 -3.94
CA SER A 642 30.66 -9.34 -2.77
C SER A 642 31.02 -10.79 -3.15
N TYR A 643 30.31 -11.79 -2.63
CA TYR A 643 30.54 -13.20 -2.90
C TYR A 643 29.33 -13.86 -3.54
N THR A 644 29.56 -14.92 -4.31
CA THR A 644 28.48 -15.81 -4.75
C THR A 644 27.79 -16.48 -3.56
N PRO A 645 26.46 -16.59 -3.55
CA PRO A 645 25.71 -17.33 -2.54
C PRO A 645 26.34 -18.71 -2.27
N GLY A 646 26.65 -19.01 -1.01
CA GLY A 646 27.28 -20.28 -0.61
C GLY A 646 28.72 -20.54 -1.08
N LEU A 647 29.39 -19.62 -1.81
CA LEU A 647 30.66 -19.86 -2.56
C LEU A 647 30.58 -21.01 -3.59
N THR A 648 29.39 -21.34 -4.08
CA THR A 648 29.24 -22.39 -5.11
C THR A 648 29.21 -21.79 -6.51
N TRP A 649 29.41 -22.62 -7.53
CA TRP A 649 29.08 -22.28 -8.90
C TRP A 649 27.56 -22.14 -9.06
N ILE A 650 27.11 -21.09 -9.74
CA ILE A 650 25.71 -20.84 -10.06
C ILE A 650 25.57 -20.52 -11.54
N GLU A 651 24.58 -21.10 -12.20
CA GLU A 651 24.22 -20.77 -13.59
C GLU A 651 23.53 -19.41 -13.64
N GLN A 652 23.88 -18.58 -14.61
CA GLN A 652 23.22 -17.30 -14.89
C GLN A 652 22.64 -17.33 -16.29
N SER A 653 21.45 -16.73 -16.43
CA SER A 653 20.72 -16.63 -17.70
C SER A 653 20.33 -15.19 -17.99
N ILE A 654 20.49 -14.77 -19.25
CA ILE A 654 20.24 -13.40 -19.72
C ILE A 654 19.48 -13.47 -21.04
N ASP A 655 18.35 -12.76 -21.13
CA ASP A 655 17.60 -12.57 -22.38
C ASP A 655 18.37 -11.64 -23.34
N LEU A 656 18.63 -12.12 -24.55
CA LEU A 656 19.29 -11.39 -25.64
C LEU A 656 18.33 -11.03 -26.78
N SER A 657 17.02 -11.19 -26.60
CA SER A 657 16.03 -11.05 -27.67
C SER A 657 15.92 -9.64 -28.24
N SER A 658 16.31 -8.61 -27.49
CA SER A 658 16.48 -7.24 -28.02
C SER A 658 17.61 -7.11 -29.05
N TYR A 659 18.50 -8.11 -29.15
CA TYR A 659 19.62 -8.16 -30.08
C TYR A 659 19.42 -9.17 -31.22
N VAL A 660 18.30 -9.89 -31.25
CA VAL A 660 17.90 -10.74 -32.39
C VAL A 660 17.90 -9.92 -33.69
N GLY A 661 18.35 -10.54 -34.79
CA GLY A 661 18.56 -9.86 -36.07
C GLY A 661 19.92 -9.15 -36.22
N ASN A 662 20.71 -9.04 -35.15
CA ASN A 662 22.03 -8.41 -35.18
C ASN A 662 23.18 -9.43 -35.11
N GLN A 663 24.39 -8.95 -35.39
CA GLN A 663 25.63 -9.62 -34.99
C GLN A 663 26.12 -9.01 -33.68
N ILE A 664 26.39 -9.84 -32.67
CA ILE A 664 26.80 -9.41 -31.33
C ILE A 664 28.21 -9.84 -30.98
N LYS A 665 28.84 -9.15 -30.02
CA LYS A 665 29.98 -9.65 -29.24
C LYS A 665 29.62 -9.65 -27.76
N LEU A 666 30.23 -10.59 -27.04
CA LEU A 666 30.14 -10.71 -25.59
C LEU A 666 31.47 -10.35 -24.93
N ARG A 667 31.42 -9.84 -23.70
CA ARG A 667 32.59 -9.51 -22.90
C ARG A 667 32.29 -9.72 -21.41
N PHE A 668 33.20 -10.35 -20.69
CA PHE A 668 33.20 -10.40 -19.23
C PHE A 668 34.33 -9.51 -18.75
N ARG A 669 34.13 -8.73 -17.69
CA ARG A 669 35.12 -7.73 -17.26
C ARG A 669 35.07 -7.52 -15.76
N VAL A 670 36.23 -7.56 -15.13
CA VAL A 670 36.41 -7.06 -13.76
C VAL A 670 37.01 -5.67 -13.81
N GLN A 671 36.42 -4.75 -13.05
CA GLN A 671 36.94 -3.42 -12.80
C GLN A 671 37.17 -3.27 -11.29
N ALA A 672 38.41 -2.98 -10.91
CA ALA A 672 38.81 -2.80 -9.53
C ALA A 672 39.22 -1.35 -9.21
N ASP A 673 38.99 -0.96 -7.98
CA ASP A 673 39.52 0.19 -7.24
C ASP A 673 41.00 -0.05 -6.85
N GLY A 674 41.66 0.92 -6.21
CA GLY A 674 43.03 0.77 -5.74
C GLY A 674 43.20 0.06 -4.38
N SER A 675 42.34 -0.89 -4.00
CA SER A 675 42.29 -1.56 -2.68
C SER A 675 41.88 -3.03 -2.79
N GLU A 676 41.98 -3.74 -1.66
CA GLU A 676 41.17 -4.92 -1.29
C GLU A 676 40.95 -5.94 -2.40
N GLU A 677 42.05 -6.46 -2.94
CA GLU A 677 42.07 -7.49 -3.96
C GLU A 677 41.41 -8.80 -3.48
N ARG A 678 40.55 -9.43 -4.31
CA ARG A 678 39.87 -10.73 -4.01
C ARG A 678 40.04 -11.77 -5.12
N ASP A 679 39.57 -13.01 -4.91
CA ASP A 679 39.72 -14.15 -5.84
C ASP A 679 39.14 -13.88 -7.24
N GLY A 680 38.29 -12.87 -7.43
CA GLY A 680 37.88 -12.38 -8.74
C GLY A 680 36.66 -13.10 -9.32
N PHE A 681 36.55 -13.10 -10.64
CA PHE A 681 35.36 -13.50 -11.39
C PHE A 681 35.65 -14.71 -12.28
N TYR A 682 34.95 -15.81 -12.03
CA TYR A 682 35.11 -17.06 -12.76
C TYR A 682 33.91 -17.28 -13.69
N VAL A 683 34.16 -17.74 -14.92
CA VAL A 683 33.14 -17.99 -15.93
C VAL A 683 33.44 -19.30 -16.65
N ASP A 684 32.43 -20.16 -16.78
CA ASP A 684 32.52 -21.48 -17.40
C ASP A 684 31.25 -21.78 -18.21
N ASP A 685 31.27 -22.82 -19.05
CA ASP A 685 30.11 -23.32 -19.80
C ASP A 685 29.31 -22.23 -20.55
N ILE A 686 29.99 -21.28 -21.17
CA ILE A 686 29.37 -20.14 -21.86
C ILE A 686 28.61 -20.65 -23.09
N ARG A 687 27.32 -20.32 -23.21
CA ARG A 687 26.45 -20.72 -24.32
C ARG A 687 25.53 -19.58 -24.75
N VAL A 688 25.42 -19.35 -26.05
CA VAL A 688 24.36 -18.52 -26.64
C VAL A 688 23.38 -19.46 -27.34
N ASN A 689 22.17 -19.55 -26.80
CA ASN A 689 21.10 -20.37 -27.33
C ASN A 689 20.15 -19.48 -28.15
N GLY A 690 19.67 -19.99 -29.28
CA GLY A 690 18.75 -19.27 -30.15
C GLY A 690 17.61 -20.18 -30.61
N TYR A 691 16.38 -19.68 -30.50
CA TYR A 691 15.18 -20.39 -30.93
C TYR A 691 14.70 -19.79 -32.24
N ARG A 692 14.56 -20.62 -33.27
CA ARG A 692 14.02 -20.23 -34.58
C ARG A 692 12.56 -20.65 -34.68
N THR A 693 11.71 -19.83 -35.28
CA THR A 693 10.43 -20.37 -35.79
C THR A 693 10.72 -21.30 -36.98
N ASN A 694 10.43 -22.58 -36.82
CA ASN A 694 10.33 -23.51 -37.95
C ASN A 694 9.13 -23.12 -38.83
N VAL A 695 9.37 -22.29 -39.85
CA VAL A 695 8.37 -21.90 -40.87
C VAL A 695 7.86 -23.12 -41.67
N LEU A 696 8.55 -24.26 -41.58
CA LEU A 696 8.28 -25.47 -42.37
C LEU A 696 7.36 -26.51 -41.70
N ASP A 697 6.98 -26.33 -40.44
CA ASP A 697 6.10 -27.26 -39.70
C ASP A 697 4.66 -26.76 -39.54
N THR A 698 4.23 -25.83 -40.39
CA THR A 698 2.79 -25.68 -40.62
C THR A 698 2.34 -26.87 -41.47
N GLY A 699 2.06 -27.99 -40.79
CA GLY A 699 1.41 -29.18 -41.33
C GLY A 699 -0.04 -28.92 -41.72
N VAL A 700 -0.29 -27.85 -42.48
CA VAL A 700 -1.60 -27.52 -43.02
C VAL A 700 -1.88 -28.49 -44.15
N ILE A 701 -2.56 -29.59 -43.80
CA ILE A 701 -3.42 -30.27 -44.77
C ILE A 701 -4.54 -29.27 -45.08
N ILE A 702 -4.30 -28.39 -46.06
CA ILE A 702 -5.35 -27.56 -46.65
C ILE A 702 -6.26 -28.53 -47.40
N GLN A 703 -7.29 -29.01 -46.73
CA GLN A 703 -8.42 -29.62 -47.43
C GLN A 703 -9.04 -28.53 -48.31
N PRO A 704 -9.37 -28.81 -49.59
CA PRO A 704 -9.92 -27.82 -50.50
C PRO A 704 -11.35 -27.44 -50.07
N GLY A 705 -11.46 -26.46 -49.18
CA GLY A 705 -12.70 -26.09 -48.51
C GLY A 705 -12.72 -24.66 -47.98
N GLN A 706 -13.18 -23.74 -48.82
CA GLN A 706 -13.75 -22.43 -48.46
C GLN A 706 -12.81 -21.35 -47.88
N PHE A 707 -12.16 -20.60 -48.79
CA PHE A 707 -12.06 -19.16 -48.61
C PHE A 707 -13.29 -18.49 -49.24
N THR A 708 -13.89 -17.51 -48.54
CA THR A 708 -15.01 -16.72 -49.05
C THR A 708 -14.65 -15.24 -48.96
N PHE A 709 -14.34 -14.61 -50.09
CA PHE A 709 -14.14 -13.16 -50.17
C PHE A 709 -15.47 -12.48 -50.53
N SER A 710 -15.97 -11.61 -49.66
CA SER A 710 -17.18 -10.81 -49.91
C SER A 710 -16.80 -9.36 -50.23
N GLY A 711 -16.69 -9.06 -51.53
CA GLY A 711 -16.71 -7.69 -52.05
C GLY A 711 -18.15 -7.19 -52.26
N PRO A 712 -18.37 -5.86 -52.43
CA PRO A 712 -19.69 -5.23 -52.35
C PRO A 712 -20.62 -5.43 -53.57
N THR A 713 -20.39 -6.47 -54.38
CA THR A 713 -21.38 -7.04 -55.29
C THR A 713 -21.53 -8.51 -54.96
N GLY A 714 -22.73 -8.93 -54.52
CA GLY A 714 -23.01 -10.28 -54.01
C GLY A 714 -23.01 -11.37 -55.09
N GLN A 715 -21.90 -11.54 -55.81
CA GLN A 715 -21.68 -12.58 -56.80
C GLN A 715 -20.35 -13.30 -56.51
N VAL A 716 -20.47 -14.61 -56.33
CA VAL A 716 -19.36 -15.50 -55.99
C VAL A 716 -18.58 -15.84 -57.25
N PHE A 717 -17.35 -15.34 -57.37
CA PHE A 717 -16.42 -15.79 -58.40
C PHE A 717 -15.77 -17.11 -57.99
N ARG A 718 -16.21 -18.22 -58.59
CA ARG A 718 -15.47 -19.49 -58.60
C ARG A 718 -14.80 -19.65 -59.96
N ASP A 719 -13.49 -19.47 -60.00
CA ASP A 719 -12.55 -20.56 -60.35
C ASP A 719 -11.12 -20.03 -60.59
N SER A 720 -10.16 -20.69 -59.93
CA SER A 720 -8.79 -20.93 -60.41
C SER A 720 -7.88 -19.74 -60.77
N LEU A 721 -7.22 -19.14 -59.77
CA LEU A 721 -5.90 -18.52 -59.96
C LEU A 721 -4.81 -19.49 -59.47
N LEU A 722 -3.97 -19.99 -60.38
CA LEU A 722 -2.92 -20.97 -60.10
C LEU A 722 -1.55 -20.28 -60.03
N ILE A 723 -1.02 -20.07 -58.82
CA ILE A 723 0.36 -19.56 -58.64
C ILE A 723 1.31 -20.76 -58.60
N LYS A 724 2.34 -20.75 -59.47
CA LYS A 724 3.47 -21.69 -59.44
C LYS A 724 4.78 -20.92 -59.43
N ASN A 725 5.72 -21.40 -58.62
CA ASN A 725 7.09 -20.91 -58.41
C ASN A 725 7.21 -19.46 -57.87
N LEU A 726 7.58 -19.36 -56.60
CA LEU A 726 8.19 -18.17 -56.02
C LEU A 726 9.58 -18.56 -55.50
N THR A 727 10.59 -18.38 -56.35
CA THR A 727 11.95 -18.09 -55.88
C THR A 727 12.07 -16.59 -55.56
N SER A 728 13.10 -16.22 -54.81
CA SER A 728 13.26 -14.88 -54.24
C SER A 728 13.14 -13.72 -55.24
N ASP A 729 12.61 -12.61 -54.74
CA ASP A 729 12.83 -11.23 -55.22
C ASP A 729 12.18 -10.79 -56.55
N THR A 730 10.86 -10.99 -56.71
CA THR A 730 9.83 -9.96 -57.06
C THR A 730 8.54 -10.59 -57.58
N VAL A 731 7.40 -9.90 -57.40
CA VAL A 731 6.11 -10.25 -58.02
C VAL A 731 5.71 -9.15 -59.02
N GLN A 732 5.61 -9.51 -60.30
CA GLN A 732 5.04 -8.67 -61.36
C GLN A 732 3.60 -9.12 -61.64
N ILE A 733 2.65 -8.18 -61.60
CA ILE A 733 1.25 -8.42 -61.99
C ILE A 733 0.95 -7.58 -63.22
N THR A 734 0.71 -8.23 -64.35
CA THR A 734 0.29 -7.59 -65.60
C THR A 734 -1.20 -7.77 -65.79
N ILE A 735 -1.94 -6.66 -65.87
CA ILE A 735 -3.34 -6.64 -66.31
C ILE A 735 -3.39 -5.92 -67.65
N SER A 736 -3.93 -6.59 -68.67
CA SER A 736 -4.17 -6.02 -69.99
C SER A 736 -5.68 -5.92 -70.27
N GLU A 737 -6.14 -4.70 -70.54
CA GLU A 737 -7.43 -4.41 -71.18
C GLU A 737 -7.45 -4.97 -72.63
N LEU A 738 -8.52 -5.04 -73.42
CA LEU A 738 -9.90 -4.49 -73.42
C LEU A 738 -10.73 -5.48 -74.31
N THR A 739 -12.06 -5.57 -74.34
CA THR A 739 -12.95 -4.68 -75.14
C THR A 739 -14.42 -5.09 -74.99
N VAL A 740 -15.28 -4.07 -74.93
CA VAL A 740 -16.74 -4.11 -74.73
C VAL A 740 -17.50 -4.48 -76.01
N THR A 741 -18.73 -5.01 -75.87
CA THR A 741 -19.81 -4.67 -76.81
C THR A 741 -21.08 -4.27 -76.06
N ASP A 742 -21.45 -2.99 -76.20
CA ASP A 742 -22.56 -2.30 -75.52
C ASP A 742 -23.88 -2.46 -76.30
N ARG A 743 -25.02 -2.50 -75.59
CA ARG A 743 -26.27 -1.95 -76.14
C ARG A 743 -27.26 -1.39 -75.09
N ARG A 744 -26.95 -0.19 -74.62
CA ARG A 744 -27.82 1.01 -74.52
C ARG A 744 -28.95 1.10 -73.46
N LEU A 745 -29.07 2.35 -72.97
CA LEU A 745 -30.19 3.04 -72.28
C LEU A 745 -30.22 2.93 -70.73
N SER A 746 -30.40 4.02 -69.96
CA SER A 746 -30.22 5.46 -70.27
C SER A 746 -30.12 6.33 -68.98
N ARG A 747 -28.96 6.96 -68.78
CA ARG A 747 -28.65 8.24 -68.06
C ARG A 747 -29.47 8.73 -66.84
N SER A 748 -28.68 8.97 -65.76
CA SER A 748 -28.66 10.18 -64.89
C SER A 748 -29.81 10.40 -63.88
N SER A 749 -29.61 11.01 -62.70
CA SER A 749 -28.45 11.72 -62.12
C SER A 749 -28.35 11.59 -60.59
N SER A 750 -27.18 11.93 -60.03
CA SER A 750 -26.81 11.92 -58.62
C SER A 750 -27.46 12.99 -57.72
N ARG A 751 -27.65 12.68 -56.42
CA ARG A 751 -26.90 13.29 -55.27
C ARG A 751 -27.37 12.83 -53.87
N GLN A 752 -26.40 12.48 -53.04
CA GLN A 752 -26.21 12.68 -51.57
C GLN A 752 -27.35 12.45 -50.53
N SER A 753 -26.91 11.98 -49.36
CA SER A 753 -27.65 11.63 -48.12
C SER A 753 -28.40 12.79 -47.45
N PRO A 754 -29.30 12.50 -46.47
CA PRO A 754 -28.91 12.73 -45.08
C PRO A 754 -29.46 11.74 -44.02
N SER A 755 -29.15 12.07 -42.76
CA SER A 755 -29.30 11.44 -41.44
C SER A 755 -30.68 10.93 -40.96
N ALA A 756 -30.65 10.26 -39.79
CA ALA A 756 -31.80 9.78 -39.02
C ALA A 756 -32.69 10.90 -38.42
N ASP A 757 -33.91 10.53 -37.99
CA ASP A 757 -34.73 11.32 -37.05
C ASP A 757 -35.57 10.44 -36.10
N LEU A 758 -35.51 10.76 -34.81
CA LEU A 758 -36.21 10.13 -33.68
C LEU A 758 -37.70 10.57 -33.58
N ASN A 759 -38.07 11.69 -34.21
CA ASN A 759 -39.39 12.31 -34.05
C ASN A 759 -40.57 11.44 -34.53
N SER A 760 -40.38 10.56 -35.52
CA SER A 760 -41.46 9.69 -36.03
C SER A 760 -41.96 8.63 -35.03
N ILE A 761 -41.19 8.37 -33.96
CA ILE A 761 -41.54 7.44 -32.89
C ILE A 761 -42.43 8.14 -31.83
N ILE A 762 -42.12 9.41 -31.51
CA ILE A 762 -42.84 10.22 -30.52
C ILE A 762 -44.31 10.40 -30.91
N GLU A 763 -44.57 10.64 -32.20
CA GLU A 763 -45.90 10.87 -32.76
C GLU A 763 -46.88 9.68 -32.67
N ARG A 764 -46.39 8.46 -32.40
CA ARG A 764 -47.24 7.25 -32.34
C ARG A 764 -47.73 6.93 -30.93
N LEU A 765 -46.99 7.32 -29.88
CA LEU A 765 -47.35 7.06 -28.49
C LEU A 765 -48.46 8.01 -27.98
N GLN A 766 -48.45 9.27 -28.40
CA GLN A 766 -49.41 10.29 -27.93
C GLN A 766 -50.86 10.10 -28.42
N ARG A 767 -51.11 9.18 -29.35
CA ARG A 767 -52.46 8.92 -29.92
C ARG A 767 -53.22 7.79 -29.21
N ALA A 768 -52.59 7.06 -28.30
CA ALA A 768 -53.25 6.03 -27.49
C ALA A 768 -53.75 6.58 -26.15
N ALA A 769 -55.02 7.03 -26.17
CA ALA A 769 -56.04 6.74 -25.15
C ALA A 769 -55.62 6.83 -23.65
N LYS A 770 -55.82 7.94 -22.93
CA LYS A 770 -56.85 8.99 -23.06
C LYS A 770 -58.30 8.52 -22.78
N LYS A 771 -58.51 7.55 -21.87
CA LYS A 771 -59.84 7.08 -21.41
C LYS A 771 -59.90 6.56 -19.95
N SER A 772 -60.03 7.47 -18.98
CA SER A 772 -60.66 7.25 -17.66
C SER A 772 -60.84 8.62 -16.96
N ASN A 773 -61.94 8.82 -16.22
CA ASN A 773 -62.34 10.12 -15.65
C ASN A 773 -62.41 10.09 -14.11
N PHE A 774 -61.95 11.16 -13.46
CA PHE A 774 -62.22 11.51 -12.06
C PHE A 774 -62.98 12.86 -11.99
N PRO A 775 -63.81 13.09 -10.96
CA PRO A 775 -64.57 14.33 -10.80
C PRO A 775 -63.70 15.51 -10.35
N ARG A 776 -64.19 16.74 -10.59
CA ARG A 776 -63.37 17.97 -10.55
C ARG A 776 -64.10 19.12 -9.86
N THR A 777 -63.38 19.89 -9.04
CA THR A 777 -63.86 21.18 -8.51
C THR A 777 -62.77 22.23 -8.75
N ARG A 778 -63.13 23.37 -9.35
CA ARG A 778 -62.22 24.50 -9.61
C ARG A 778 -62.42 25.58 -8.55
N LEU A 779 -61.35 26.16 -8.03
CA LEU A 779 -61.38 27.39 -7.24
C LEU A 779 -60.96 28.54 -8.15
N GLU A 780 -61.68 29.66 -8.10
CA GLU A 780 -61.38 30.87 -8.87
C GLU A 780 -61.22 32.05 -7.90
N HIS A 781 -60.14 32.83 -8.05
CA HIS A 781 -59.92 34.00 -7.22
C HIS A 781 -60.77 35.19 -7.74
N PRO A 782 -61.55 35.88 -6.90
CA PRO A 782 -62.29 37.07 -7.34
C PRO A 782 -61.34 38.22 -7.69
N ALA A 783 -61.55 38.83 -8.86
CA ALA A 783 -60.73 39.92 -9.36
C ALA A 783 -61.09 41.29 -8.72
N SER A 784 -60.92 41.44 -7.40
CA SER A 784 -60.87 42.76 -6.74
C SER A 784 -60.26 42.72 -5.34
N PRO A 785 -59.56 43.79 -4.90
CA PRO A 785 -58.98 43.87 -3.57
C PRO A 785 -60.04 44.21 -2.51
N ALA A 786 -60.64 43.19 -1.91
CA ALA A 786 -61.56 43.35 -0.78
C ALA A 786 -60.79 43.47 0.55
N SER A 787 -61.25 44.36 1.44
CA SER A 787 -60.56 44.74 2.69
C SER A 787 -60.95 43.87 3.91
N ASP A 788 -61.35 42.63 3.67
CA ASP A 788 -61.59 41.60 4.70
C ASP A 788 -61.08 40.25 4.14
N PRO A 789 -60.62 39.32 4.99
CA PRO A 789 -60.06 38.06 4.51
C PRO A 789 -61.13 37.20 3.82
N GLU A 790 -60.94 36.94 2.52
CA GLU A 790 -61.83 36.04 1.78
C GLU A 790 -61.69 34.60 2.29
N VAL A 791 -62.78 34.03 2.79
CA VAL A 791 -62.81 32.67 3.36
C VAL A 791 -63.58 31.74 2.43
N PHE A 792 -62.86 31.03 1.56
CA PHE A 792 -63.43 29.99 0.70
C PHE A 792 -63.70 28.69 1.48
N THR A 793 -64.49 27.78 0.92
CA THR A 793 -65.00 26.59 1.63
C THR A 793 -65.33 25.46 0.66
N THR A 794 -64.51 24.41 0.69
CA THR A 794 -64.77 23.16 -0.05
C THR A 794 -65.27 22.10 0.92
N ILE A 795 -66.37 21.42 0.56
CA ILE A 795 -66.90 20.22 1.21
C ILE A 795 -66.68 19.06 0.25
N ILE A 796 -66.16 17.93 0.74
CA ILE A 796 -65.93 16.72 -0.07
C ILE A 796 -66.89 15.63 0.41
N THR A 797 -67.77 15.19 -0.49
CA THR A 797 -68.62 14.01 -0.35
C THR A 797 -68.47 13.16 -1.61
N ASP A 798 -68.45 11.84 -1.49
CA ASP A 798 -68.43 10.97 -2.68
C ASP A 798 -69.76 10.99 -3.44
N GLU A 799 -69.71 10.62 -4.72
CA GLU A 799 -70.82 10.77 -5.68
C GLU A 799 -71.97 9.78 -5.49
N ARG A 800 -71.89 8.81 -4.56
CA ARG A 800 -72.97 7.85 -4.27
C ARG A 800 -73.22 7.70 -2.77
N ASN A 801 -74.28 8.37 -2.34
CA ASN A 801 -74.80 8.48 -0.97
C ASN A 801 -75.28 7.17 -0.31
N GLU A 802 -74.47 6.10 -0.25
CA GLU A 802 -74.78 4.85 0.46
C GLU A 802 -73.57 4.26 1.21
N ASN A 803 -73.84 3.71 2.40
CA ASN A 803 -72.82 3.27 3.36
C ASN A 803 -72.12 1.96 2.96
N ALA A 804 -70.79 1.95 2.85
CA ALA A 804 -69.92 0.88 3.38
C ALA A 804 -68.43 1.11 3.09
N PHE A 805 -67.78 1.99 3.85
CA PHE A 805 -66.40 1.87 4.38
C PHE A 805 -66.16 3.18 5.14
N GLY A 806 -66.33 3.17 6.48
CA GLY A 806 -66.34 4.40 7.27
C GLY A 806 -65.10 5.24 7.00
N GLY A 807 -65.29 6.49 6.55
CA GLY A 807 -64.24 7.34 6.00
C GLY A 807 -63.65 8.33 7.00
N ALA A 808 -62.75 9.17 6.49
CA ALA A 808 -62.11 10.26 7.23
C ALA A 808 -62.86 11.59 7.00
N ASP A 809 -63.15 12.29 8.09
CA ASP A 809 -64.08 13.43 8.12
C ASP A 809 -63.37 14.79 7.98
N VAL A 810 -62.75 15.07 6.82
CA VAL A 810 -62.35 16.44 6.47
C VAL A 810 -63.60 17.22 6.04
N TYR A 811 -64.16 18.00 6.96
CA TYR A 811 -65.45 18.68 6.78
C TYR A 811 -65.34 19.96 5.95
N ARG A 812 -64.25 20.72 6.11
CA ARG A 812 -64.06 22.02 5.46
C ARG A 812 -62.58 22.41 5.43
N VAL A 813 -62.11 22.93 4.30
CA VAL A 813 -60.84 23.66 4.20
C VAL A 813 -61.12 25.13 3.89
N GLN A 814 -60.46 26.02 4.61
CA GLN A 814 -60.46 27.47 4.43
C GLN A 814 -59.05 27.94 4.05
N HIS A 815 -58.94 29.00 3.26
CA HIS A 815 -57.67 29.64 2.89
C HIS A 815 -57.77 31.14 3.20
N GLN A 816 -56.66 31.77 3.58
CA GLN A 816 -56.55 33.20 3.85
C GLN A 816 -55.14 33.70 3.48
N LEU A 817 -55.04 34.82 2.76
CA LEU A 817 -53.75 35.47 2.46
C LEU A 817 -53.45 36.59 3.46
N ARG A 818 -52.23 36.60 4.02
CA ARG A 818 -51.67 37.68 4.85
C ARG A 818 -50.46 38.29 4.15
N THR A 819 -50.59 39.54 3.71
CA THR A 819 -49.54 40.29 3.00
C THR A 819 -48.72 41.18 3.94
N GLY A 820 -47.39 41.18 3.79
CA GLY A 820 -46.47 42.01 4.58
C GLY A 820 -45.10 42.16 3.89
N LEU A 821 -44.01 42.21 4.67
CA LEU A 821 -42.63 42.12 4.16
C LEU A 821 -42.30 40.74 3.53
N LEU A 822 -43.14 39.76 3.82
CA LEU A 822 -43.28 38.46 3.15
C LEU A 822 -44.77 38.24 2.91
N ASN A 823 -45.14 37.47 1.89
CA ASN A 823 -46.53 37.03 1.70
C ASN A 823 -46.71 35.65 2.33
N PHE A 824 -47.77 35.49 3.12
CA PHE A 824 -48.11 34.24 3.81
C PHE A 824 -49.49 33.74 3.37
N HIS A 825 -49.56 32.50 2.89
CA HIS A 825 -50.80 31.80 2.58
C HIS A 825 -51.16 30.85 3.73
N ASP A 826 -52.24 31.14 4.45
CA ASP A 826 -52.72 30.34 5.56
C ASP A 826 -53.83 29.39 5.11
N PHE A 827 -53.74 28.13 5.52
CA PHE A 827 -54.75 27.11 5.27
C PHE A 827 -55.26 26.57 6.59
N ARG A 828 -56.58 26.57 6.77
CA ARG A 828 -57.27 26.09 7.97
C ARG A 828 -58.16 24.89 7.63
N ILE A 829 -57.83 23.74 8.18
CA ILE A 829 -58.54 22.48 7.99
C ILE A 829 -59.43 22.24 9.21
N ILE A 830 -60.71 22.03 8.95
CA ILE A 830 -61.75 21.78 9.96
C ILE A 830 -62.27 20.36 9.75
N MET A 831 -62.21 19.56 10.80
CA MET A 831 -62.61 18.14 10.76
C MET A 831 -63.96 17.97 11.47
N SER A 832 -64.83 17.09 10.95
CA SER A 832 -66.15 16.87 11.57
C SER A 832 -66.01 16.26 12.97
N LEU A 833 -65.06 15.34 13.15
CA LEU A 833 -64.67 14.72 14.42
C LEU A 833 -63.14 14.72 14.55
N PRO A 834 -62.57 14.58 15.76
CA PRO A 834 -61.13 14.37 15.93
C PRO A 834 -60.66 13.13 15.16
N PRO A 835 -59.49 13.16 14.51
CA PRO A 835 -59.00 12.04 13.72
C PRO A 835 -58.73 10.81 14.59
N ASP A 836 -59.29 9.66 14.22
CA ASP A 836 -58.86 8.36 14.75
C ASP A 836 -57.38 8.12 14.41
N SER A 837 -56.64 7.45 15.29
CA SER A 837 -55.20 7.13 15.12
C SER A 837 -54.87 6.26 13.91
N ASN A 838 -55.87 5.74 13.21
CA ASN A 838 -55.78 4.81 12.08
C ASN A 838 -56.26 5.47 10.77
N ILE A 839 -56.00 6.76 10.60
CA ILE A 839 -56.40 7.57 9.45
C ILE A 839 -55.18 8.36 8.94
N VAL A 840 -54.99 8.36 7.61
CA VAL A 840 -53.92 9.09 6.92
C VAL A 840 -54.53 9.84 5.74
N GLY A 841 -54.73 11.15 5.87
CA GLY A 841 -55.23 12.01 4.79
C GLY A 841 -54.10 12.54 3.91
N SER A 842 -54.40 12.97 2.68
CA SER A 842 -53.48 13.77 1.87
C SER A 842 -54.16 14.98 1.20
N ILE A 843 -53.35 16.00 0.91
CA ILE A 843 -53.69 17.24 0.22
C ILE A 843 -52.63 17.46 -0.84
N SER A 844 -53.04 17.71 -2.09
CA SER A 844 -52.11 17.99 -3.19
C SER A 844 -52.27 19.46 -3.58
N VAL A 845 -51.20 20.24 -3.42
CA VAL A 845 -51.17 21.67 -3.76
C VAL A 845 -50.40 21.82 -5.06
N ASP A 846 -51.02 22.46 -6.05
CA ASP A 846 -50.44 22.81 -7.35
C ASP A 846 -50.32 24.33 -7.43
N THR A 847 -49.08 24.81 -7.58
CA THR A 847 -48.77 26.24 -7.55
C THR A 847 -48.53 26.87 -8.92
N ASP A 848 -48.62 26.13 -10.04
CA ASP A 848 -48.35 26.71 -11.37
C ASP A 848 -49.18 26.21 -12.57
N GLN A 849 -50.03 25.16 -12.47
CA GLN A 849 -50.80 24.70 -13.63
C GLN A 849 -52.27 25.15 -13.69
N ASN A 850 -52.65 25.56 -14.91
CA ASN A 850 -54.03 25.70 -15.35
C ASN A 850 -54.64 24.31 -15.67
N PHE A 851 -55.78 23.97 -15.06
CA PHE A 851 -56.46 22.64 -15.04
C PHE A 851 -56.92 22.03 -16.41
N GLY A 852 -56.40 22.51 -17.54
CA GLY A 852 -56.81 22.13 -18.90
C GLY A 852 -56.07 20.93 -19.53
N THR A 853 -54.91 20.54 -19.00
CA THR A 853 -53.97 19.60 -19.68
C THR A 853 -54.05 18.14 -19.21
N GLY A 854 -54.62 17.86 -18.04
CA GLY A 854 -55.13 16.53 -17.69
C GLY A 854 -54.14 15.54 -17.07
N ALA A 855 -53.14 16.01 -16.32
CA ALA A 855 -52.57 15.22 -15.22
C ALA A 855 -53.55 15.21 -14.03
N PHE A 856 -53.48 14.16 -13.22
CA PHE A 856 -54.13 14.06 -11.90
C PHE A 856 -53.10 13.46 -10.94
N PRO A 857 -53.00 13.92 -9.68
CA PRO A 857 -52.22 13.23 -8.66
C PRO A 857 -52.79 11.84 -8.44
N THR A 858 -51.94 10.81 -8.51
CA THR A 858 -52.29 9.44 -8.11
C THR A 858 -51.41 9.03 -6.93
N PRO A 859 -51.98 8.52 -5.83
CA PRO A 859 -51.16 8.02 -4.73
C PRO A 859 -50.24 6.91 -5.24
N TYR A 860 -48.96 6.97 -4.84
CA TYR A 860 -47.86 6.10 -5.28
C TYR A 860 -47.33 6.31 -6.72
N GLY A 861 -47.50 7.50 -7.30
CA GLY A 861 -46.62 7.97 -8.40
C GLY A 861 -46.69 7.19 -9.72
N LEU A 862 -47.83 6.57 -10.02
CA LEU A 862 -48.08 5.85 -11.27
C LEU A 862 -49.05 6.61 -12.18
N GLY A 863 -48.63 7.82 -12.60
CA GLY A 863 -49.30 8.68 -13.58
C GLY A 863 -48.38 9.03 -14.76
N PRO A 864 -48.90 9.23 -15.99
CA PRO A 864 -48.05 9.37 -17.17
C PRO A 864 -47.67 10.83 -17.50
N THR A 865 -46.49 10.95 -18.10
CA THR A 865 -45.87 12.13 -18.76
C THR A 865 -44.97 13.02 -17.90
N SER A 866 -43.82 13.33 -18.49
CA SER A 866 -42.65 13.97 -17.87
C SER A 866 -42.68 15.49 -18.08
N ARG A 867 -43.68 16.18 -17.51
CA ARG A 867 -43.76 17.65 -17.46
C ARG A 867 -44.31 18.06 -16.11
N ASP A 868 -43.55 18.96 -15.46
CA ASP A 868 -43.75 19.50 -14.11
C ASP A 868 -43.85 18.48 -12.98
N ILE A 869 -42.68 18.18 -12.41
CA ILE A 869 -42.53 17.64 -11.04
C ILE A 869 -42.05 18.77 -10.08
N GLY A 870 -42.11 20.02 -10.53
CA GLY A 870 -41.50 21.16 -9.83
C GLY A 870 -42.39 21.80 -8.77
N SER A 871 -43.70 21.80 -9.01
CA SER A 871 -44.70 22.68 -8.39
C SER A 871 -45.81 21.97 -7.61
N GLU A 872 -46.03 20.67 -7.86
CA GLU A 872 -46.91 19.85 -7.04
C GLU A 872 -46.23 19.54 -5.68
N ARG A 873 -47.02 19.53 -4.60
CA ARG A 873 -46.61 19.12 -3.24
C ARG A 873 -47.70 18.29 -2.57
N GLU A 874 -47.36 17.11 -2.04
CA GLU A 874 -48.31 16.21 -1.35
C GLU A 874 -48.15 16.26 0.18
N ILE A 875 -49.08 16.96 0.83
CA ILE A 875 -49.20 17.11 2.27
C ILE A 875 -50.03 15.95 2.84
N ILE A 876 -49.36 14.97 3.44
CA ILE A 876 -49.96 13.87 4.18
C ILE A 876 -50.21 14.30 5.64
N PHE A 877 -51.17 13.70 6.36
CA PHE A 877 -51.37 13.98 7.79
C PHE A 877 -52.08 12.83 8.51
N ASP A 878 -51.75 12.63 9.79
CA ASP A 878 -52.40 11.67 10.69
C ASP A 878 -52.89 12.33 11.98
N ALA A 879 -53.50 11.56 12.90
CA ALA A 879 -54.03 12.09 14.17
C ALA A 879 -53.01 12.76 15.10
N SER A 880 -51.71 12.66 14.79
CA SER A 880 -50.58 13.19 15.55
C SER A 880 -49.91 14.40 14.89
N GLY A 881 -50.19 14.74 13.63
CA GLY A 881 -49.53 15.86 12.96
C GLY A 881 -49.55 15.85 11.41
N ILE A 882 -48.89 16.86 10.84
CA ILE A 882 -48.64 17.02 9.38
C ILE A 882 -47.38 16.23 8.97
N ILE A 883 -47.37 15.69 7.75
CA ILE A 883 -46.31 14.83 7.17
C ILE A 883 -46.06 15.23 5.69
N ILE A 884 -44.83 15.62 5.33
CA ILE A 884 -44.41 16.04 3.96
C ILE A 884 -42.89 15.78 3.80
N ASP A 885 -42.29 15.40 2.66
CA ASP A 885 -42.79 14.99 1.33
C ASP A 885 -41.96 13.77 0.84
N SER A 886 -42.48 13.04 -0.15
CA SER A 886 -41.89 11.88 -0.83
C SER A 886 -40.51 12.09 -1.49
N ILE A 887 -40.04 13.34 -1.63
CA ILE A 887 -38.77 13.71 -2.28
C ILE A 887 -37.63 14.01 -1.29
N LEU A 888 -37.92 14.31 -0.01
CA LEU A 888 -36.90 14.76 0.97
C LEU A 888 -36.63 13.79 2.12
N GLY A 889 -37.37 12.68 2.25
CA GLY A 889 -37.05 11.61 3.22
C GLY A 889 -37.16 12.00 4.70
N ILE A 890 -37.86 13.10 5.03
CA ILE A 890 -37.96 13.63 6.39
C ILE A 890 -39.11 12.95 7.16
N GLY A 891 -38.82 12.53 8.40
CA GLY A 891 -39.85 12.05 9.34
C GLY A 891 -40.73 13.16 9.93
N ARG A 892 -41.72 12.76 10.74
CA ARG A 892 -42.74 13.63 11.38
C ARG A 892 -42.21 15.01 11.81
N ILE A 893 -42.79 16.06 11.23
CA ILE A 893 -42.42 17.46 11.51
C ILE A 893 -43.12 17.93 12.80
N PRO A 894 -42.40 18.45 13.82
CA PRO A 894 -43.02 19.11 14.96
C PRO A 894 -43.79 20.36 14.52
N ALA A 895 -45.00 20.55 15.04
CA ALA A 895 -45.85 21.66 14.61
C ALA A 895 -45.27 23.04 14.98
N GLY A 896 -45.50 24.03 14.10
CA GLY A 896 -44.96 25.40 14.22
C GLY A 896 -43.91 25.76 13.18
N VAL A 897 -43.50 24.83 12.32
CA VAL A 897 -42.54 25.06 11.22
C VAL A 897 -43.18 25.86 10.08
N VAL A 898 -42.58 26.99 9.73
CA VAL A 898 -42.80 27.67 8.44
C VAL A 898 -41.77 27.14 7.44
N ILE A 899 -42.24 26.66 6.29
CA ILE A 899 -41.40 26.21 5.18
C ILE A 899 -41.24 27.37 4.20
N SER A 900 -39.98 27.77 3.94
CA SER A 900 -39.63 28.70 2.87
C SER A 900 -39.54 27.94 1.55
N THR A 901 -40.51 28.15 0.64
CA THR A 901 -40.56 27.45 -0.66
C THR A 901 -39.46 27.87 -1.65
N ALA A 902 -38.68 28.89 -1.32
CA ALA A 902 -37.55 29.35 -2.13
C ALA A 902 -36.19 28.72 -1.72
N THR A 903 -36.12 28.06 -0.55
CA THR A 903 -34.82 27.69 0.07
C THR A 903 -34.81 26.36 0.83
N ASP A 904 -35.90 25.57 0.80
CA ASP A 904 -36.03 24.26 1.47
C ASP A 904 -35.48 24.21 2.91
N THR A 905 -35.74 25.26 3.68
CA THR A 905 -35.17 25.47 5.03
C THR A 905 -36.23 25.85 6.05
N ILE A 906 -36.08 25.28 7.25
CA ILE A 906 -36.95 25.50 8.42
C ILE A 906 -36.53 26.79 9.13
N VAL A 907 -37.46 27.70 9.38
CA VAL A 907 -37.21 28.97 10.08
C VAL A 907 -38.20 29.17 11.23
N GLY A 908 -37.74 29.06 12.48
CA GLY A 908 -38.53 29.43 13.68
C GLY A 908 -38.41 28.48 14.87
N LEU A 909 -38.59 29.03 16.08
CA LEU A 909 -38.52 28.29 17.36
C LEU A 909 -39.86 27.58 17.68
N PRO A 910 -39.83 26.36 18.27
CA PRO A 910 -41.05 25.61 18.57
C PRO A 910 -41.71 26.00 19.90
N PHE A 911 -43.02 26.20 19.87
CA PHE A 911 -43.94 25.96 20.99
C PHE A 911 -44.97 24.92 20.55
N LEU A 912 -45.48 24.10 21.49
CA LEU A 912 -46.40 23.00 21.16
C LEU A 912 -47.68 23.52 20.49
N LEU A 913 -47.98 22.99 19.30
CA LEU A 913 -49.32 23.02 18.70
C LEU A 913 -49.88 21.59 18.69
N THR A 914 -51.03 21.38 19.32
CA THR A 914 -51.82 20.16 19.15
C THR A 914 -52.79 20.39 17.99
N LEU A 915 -52.88 19.47 17.03
CA LEU A 915 -53.97 19.52 16.05
C LEU A 915 -55.30 19.35 16.81
N THR A 916 -56.12 20.39 16.78
CA THR A 916 -57.50 20.33 17.29
C THR A 916 -58.46 20.17 16.11
N ARG A 917 -59.77 20.16 16.39
CA ARG A 917 -60.85 20.14 15.38
C ARG A 917 -60.76 21.28 14.34
N ASP A 918 -59.89 22.25 14.58
CA ASP A 918 -59.78 23.54 13.90
C ASP A 918 -58.29 23.93 13.78
N SER A 919 -57.58 23.36 12.80
CA SER A 919 -56.11 23.41 12.70
C SER A 919 -55.62 24.28 11.53
N VAL A 920 -54.55 25.06 11.72
CA VAL A 920 -54.04 26.05 10.75
C VAL A 920 -52.57 25.85 10.45
N PHE A 921 -52.14 25.97 9.19
CA PHE A 921 -50.74 26.04 8.77
C PHE A 921 -50.51 27.15 7.73
N SER A 922 -49.26 27.59 7.56
CA SER A 922 -48.90 28.78 6.75
C SER A 922 -47.72 28.50 5.82
N ILE A 923 -47.79 28.95 4.57
CA ILE A 923 -46.72 28.89 3.56
C ILE A 923 -46.22 30.30 3.26
N ALA A 924 -44.91 30.52 3.22
CA ALA A 924 -44.30 31.84 3.05
C ALA A 924 -43.52 31.96 1.72
N THR A 925 -43.71 33.05 0.99
CA THR A 925 -42.93 33.40 -0.22
C THR A 925 -42.07 34.64 0.02
N ASN A 926 -40.83 34.62 -0.50
CA ASN A 926 -39.77 35.57 -0.13
C ASN A 926 -39.23 36.33 -1.36
N SER A 927 -39.13 37.67 -1.28
CA SER A 927 -38.89 38.55 -2.42
C SER A 927 -37.78 39.59 -2.17
N LEU A 928 -36.59 39.14 -1.74
CA LEU A 928 -35.44 40.02 -1.48
C LEU A 928 -34.11 39.46 -2.01
N LEU A 929 -34.00 39.34 -3.33
CA LEU A 929 -32.78 39.54 -4.13
C LEU A 929 -33.18 39.49 -5.61
N GLY A 930 -33.29 40.66 -6.26
CA GLY A 930 -33.86 40.77 -7.60
C GLY A 930 -32.99 40.13 -8.69
N GLY A 931 -33.59 39.30 -9.54
CA GLY A 931 -32.95 38.85 -10.78
C GLY A 931 -33.52 37.59 -11.45
N ILE A 932 -33.89 36.55 -10.69
CA ILE A 932 -34.17 35.21 -11.26
C ILE A 932 -35.37 34.48 -10.59
N VAL A 933 -36.37 35.19 -10.08
CA VAL A 933 -37.61 34.55 -9.53
C VAL A 933 -38.90 35.28 -9.94
N GLU A 934 -38.96 35.84 -11.15
CA GLU A 934 -40.26 36.17 -11.82
C GLU A 934 -40.60 35.17 -12.94
N SER A 935 -39.73 34.20 -13.24
CA SER A 935 -39.93 33.20 -14.28
C SER A 935 -40.52 31.86 -13.80
N TRP A 936 -40.64 31.65 -12.48
CA TRP A 936 -41.16 30.41 -11.86
C TRP A 936 -42.58 30.55 -11.28
N LEU A 937 -43.15 31.75 -11.32
CA LEU A 937 -44.60 32.01 -11.10
C LEU A 937 -45.16 32.78 -12.31
N GLY A 938 -44.67 32.43 -13.49
CA GLY A 938 -44.82 33.18 -14.74
C GLY A 938 -46.09 32.87 -15.55
N ASP A 939 -47.14 32.30 -14.95
CA ASP A 939 -48.48 32.38 -15.56
C ASP A 939 -49.17 33.69 -15.09
N ASN A 940 -49.79 34.39 -16.03
CA ASN A 940 -50.34 35.74 -15.82
C ASN A 940 -51.71 35.74 -15.13
N ASP A 941 -52.22 34.59 -14.72
CA ASP A 941 -53.58 34.42 -14.20
C ASP A 941 -53.72 34.51 -12.67
N ARG A 942 -52.60 34.44 -11.93
CA ARG A 942 -52.51 34.51 -10.46
C ARG A 942 -53.36 33.46 -9.72
N ASN A 943 -53.71 32.34 -10.37
CA ASN A 943 -54.50 31.28 -9.72
C ASN A 943 -53.59 30.28 -9.00
N MET A 944 -53.91 29.98 -7.74
CA MET A 944 -53.30 28.86 -7.00
C MET A 944 -54.35 27.76 -6.86
N ASN A 945 -54.01 26.53 -7.24
CA ASN A 945 -54.98 25.43 -7.30
C ASN A 945 -54.73 24.41 -6.17
N VAL A 946 -55.76 24.06 -5.42
CA VAL A 946 -55.64 23.17 -4.25
C VAL A 946 -56.59 21.99 -4.37
N GLY A 947 -56.03 20.78 -4.46
CA GLY A 947 -56.74 19.50 -4.41
C GLY A 947 -56.62 18.82 -3.05
N VAL A 948 -57.64 18.07 -2.64
CA VAL A 948 -57.65 17.36 -1.34
C VAL A 948 -58.22 15.95 -1.52
N ALA A 949 -57.54 14.94 -0.99
CA ALA A 949 -57.91 13.53 -1.14
C ALA A 949 -57.64 12.72 0.14
N ALA A 950 -58.69 12.28 0.85
CA ALA A 950 -58.53 11.49 2.08
C ALA A 950 -58.71 9.99 1.82
N THR A 951 -57.84 9.15 2.40
CA THR A 951 -57.94 7.67 2.36
C THR A 951 -57.80 7.10 3.77
N ARG A 952 -58.27 5.87 4.03
CA ARG A 952 -58.23 5.23 5.36
C ARG A 952 -57.44 3.92 5.32
N TYR A 953 -56.41 3.80 6.16
CA TYR A 953 -55.56 2.61 6.26
C TYR A 953 -55.50 2.11 7.71
N THR A 954 -55.92 0.86 7.94
CA THR A 954 -55.95 0.28 9.30
C THR A 954 -54.65 -0.48 9.59
N VAL A 955 -53.79 0.06 10.46
CA VAL A 955 -52.56 -0.61 10.88
C VAL A 955 -52.91 -1.91 11.62
N GLY A 956 -52.42 -3.05 11.12
CA GLY A 956 -52.58 -4.37 11.76
C GLY A 956 -53.99 -5.00 11.71
N ALA A 957 -54.97 -4.30 11.12
CA ALA A 957 -56.41 -4.58 11.17
C ALA A 957 -57.02 -4.52 12.60
N ASN A 958 -58.14 -3.78 12.73
CA ASN A 958 -58.83 -3.47 13.99
C ASN A 958 -59.19 -4.74 14.81
N PRO A 959 -59.33 -4.68 16.17
CA PRO A 959 -59.29 -3.49 17.06
C PRO A 959 -58.50 -3.61 18.40
N ILE A 960 -57.98 -2.45 18.87
CA ILE A 960 -58.05 -1.73 20.20
C ILE A 960 -58.43 -2.47 21.56
N PRO A 961 -58.39 -1.85 22.78
CA PRO A 961 -57.31 -2.01 23.80
C PRO A 961 -57.79 -2.37 25.26
N ASP A 962 -56.93 -2.12 26.27
CA ASP A 962 -57.20 -1.37 27.54
C ASP A 962 -56.89 -1.99 28.95
N PHE A 963 -57.01 -1.18 30.02
CA PHE A 963 -56.13 -1.08 31.23
C PHE A 963 -56.70 -1.53 32.63
N ALA A 964 -55.77 -1.84 33.57
CA ALA A 964 -55.74 -1.50 35.03
C ALA A 964 -56.68 -2.21 36.09
N PRO A 965 -56.70 -1.84 37.41
CA PRO A 965 -55.77 -2.38 38.46
C PRO A 965 -56.39 -2.74 39.86
N GLN A 966 -55.65 -3.42 40.79
CA GLN A 966 -55.71 -3.23 42.28
C GLN A 966 -54.74 -4.13 43.12
N ILE A 967 -54.18 -3.61 44.23
CA ILE A 967 -53.11 -4.25 45.08
C ILE A 967 -53.64 -4.97 46.35
N GLY A 968 -52.86 -5.93 46.88
CA GLY A 968 -52.92 -6.47 48.26
C GLY A 968 -51.58 -7.12 48.68
N ASN A 969 -51.47 -7.71 49.89
CA ASN A 969 -50.20 -8.17 50.52
C ASN A 969 -49.38 -9.21 49.71
N GLY A 970 -48.38 -8.76 48.95
CA GLY A 970 -47.70 -9.56 47.92
C GLY A 970 -46.55 -10.48 48.35
N ILE A 971 -46.57 -11.72 47.86
CA ILE A 971 -45.33 -12.46 47.52
C ILE A 971 -44.85 -11.94 46.16
N VAL A 972 -43.55 -11.72 45.96
CA VAL A 972 -42.98 -11.30 44.67
C VAL A 972 -41.98 -12.32 44.18
N GLY A 973 -42.11 -12.76 42.92
CA GLY A 973 -41.17 -13.69 42.31
C GLY A 973 -41.24 -13.65 40.79
N THR A 974 -40.14 -13.99 40.15
CA THR A 974 -40.04 -14.18 38.70
C THR A 974 -40.55 -15.56 38.27
N ASP A 975 -41.03 -15.64 37.03
CA ASP A 975 -41.54 -16.87 36.43
C ASP A 975 -40.51 -18.02 36.42
N ALA A 976 -40.98 -19.25 36.60
CA ALA A 976 -40.11 -20.43 36.74
C ALA A 976 -39.36 -20.73 35.42
N GLY A 977 -38.11 -20.26 35.32
CA GLY A 977 -37.25 -20.42 34.14
C GLY A 977 -36.62 -19.12 33.63
N VAL A 978 -36.98 -17.96 34.17
CA VAL A 978 -36.37 -16.67 33.80
C VAL A 978 -35.00 -16.51 34.49
N SER A 979 -33.92 -16.58 33.71
CA SER A 979 -32.54 -16.52 34.23
C SER A 979 -31.85 -15.15 34.11
N TRP A 980 -32.48 -14.17 33.46
CA TRP A 980 -31.88 -12.86 33.17
C TRP A 980 -32.41 -11.70 34.03
N LEU A 981 -33.40 -11.96 34.87
CA LEU A 981 -34.06 -10.97 35.73
C LEU A 981 -34.13 -11.54 37.15
N SER A 982 -33.75 -10.76 38.15
CA SER A 982 -33.82 -11.17 39.56
C SER A 982 -34.29 -10.04 40.49
N GLU A 983 -35.10 -10.42 41.47
CA GLU A 983 -35.65 -9.53 42.51
C GLU A 983 -34.85 -9.57 43.82
N ASP A 984 -34.67 -8.41 44.47
CA ASP A 984 -33.94 -8.30 45.75
C ASP A 984 -34.74 -8.81 46.97
N ARG A 985 -36.07 -8.90 46.87
CA ARG A 985 -36.98 -9.28 47.97
C ARG A 985 -38.18 -10.08 47.44
N ARG A 986 -38.44 -11.25 48.06
CA ARG A 986 -39.50 -12.18 47.64
C ARG A 986 -40.83 -12.10 48.39
N ALA A 987 -40.92 -11.39 49.51
CA ALA A 987 -42.17 -11.20 50.23
C ALA A 987 -42.12 -9.93 51.08
N PHE A 988 -43.25 -9.24 51.21
CA PHE A 988 -43.43 -8.08 52.08
C PHE A 988 -44.89 -7.93 52.51
N THR A 989 -45.13 -7.10 53.53
CA THR A 989 -46.47 -6.73 54.01
C THR A 989 -46.58 -5.22 53.98
N LEU A 990 -47.69 -4.68 53.49
CA LEU A 990 -47.97 -3.24 53.42
C LEU A 990 -49.30 -2.94 54.08
N LEU A 991 -49.36 -1.88 54.87
CA LEU A 991 -50.62 -1.36 55.38
C LEU A 991 -51.32 -0.49 54.31
N PRO A 992 -52.64 -0.25 54.41
CA PRO A 992 -53.33 0.67 53.51
C PRO A 992 -52.73 2.09 53.59
N GLY A 993 -52.08 2.52 52.50
CA GLY A 993 -51.37 3.80 52.41
C GLY A 993 -49.84 3.70 52.37
N ASP A 994 -49.26 2.53 52.70
CA ASP A 994 -47.82 2.30 52.66
C ASP A 994 -47.30 1.93 51.26
N SER A 995 -46.01 2.18 51.03
CA SER A 995 -45.26 1.74 49.85
C SER A 995 -43.91 1.14 50.24
N THR A 996 -43.50 0.06 49.59
CA THR A 996 -42.11 -0.45 49.62
C THR A 996 -41.57 -0.54 48.20
N ALA A 997 -40.26 -0.33 48.04
CA ALA A 997 -39.56 -0.66 46.81
C ALA A 997 -39.15 -2.15 46.79
N VAL A 998 -39.11 -2.71 45.59
CA VAL A 998 -38.43 -3.97 45.23
C VAL A 998 -37.52 -3.62 44.05
N HIS A 999 -36.25 -3.98 44.14
CA HIS A 999 -35.29 -3.71 43.07
C HIS A 999 -35.17 -4.94 42.18
N LEU A 1000 -35.30 -4.72 40.87
CA LEU A 1000 -35.07 -5.74 39.85
C LEU A 1000 -33.71 -5.50 39.20
N THR A 1001 -32.89 -6.54 39.11
CA THR A 1001 -31.62 -6.50 38.39
C THR A 1001 -31.72 -7.33 37.12
N ALA A 1002 -31.46 -6.72 35.97
CA ALA A 1002 -31.36 -7.40 34.69
C ALA A 1002 -29.88 -7.67 34.34
N LEU A 1003 -29.55 -8.91 33.96
CA LEU A 1003 -28.18 -9.31 33.63
C LEU A 1003 -27.87 -9.00 32.16
N ALA A 1004 -26.97 -8.04 31.95
CA ALA A 1004 -26.68 -7.43 30.65
C ALA A 1004 -25.74 -8.26 29.76
N ALA A 1005 -26.28 -9.29 29.12
CA ALA A 1005 -25.68 -9.95 27.95
C ALA A 1005 -26.76 -10.68 27.12
N ARG A 1006 -27.43 -9.95 26.22
CA ARG A 1006 -28.56 -10.44 25.40
C ARG A 1006 -28.56 -9.78 24.02
N THR A 1007 -28.99 -10.50 22.99
CA THR A 1007 -29.07 -10.01 21.60
C THR A 1007 -30.24 -9.06 21.39
N ALA A 1008 -30.21 -8.25 20.31
CA ALA A 1008 -31.28 -7.28 20.05
C ALA A 1008 -32.64 -7.96 19.89
N GLY A 1009 -33.65 -7.47 20.62
CA GLY A 1009 -34.95 -8.11 20.74
C GLY A 1009 -35.66 -7.75 22.05
N THR A 1010 -36.91 -8.18 22.19
CA THR A 1010 -37.70 -7.95 23.40
C THR A 1010 -37.78 -9.22 24.24
N TYR A 1011 -37.15 -9.20 25.40
CA TYR A 1011 -37.21 -10.27 26.39
C TYR A 1011 -38.36 -10.00 27.35
N ASN A 1012 -39.34 -10.90 27.33
CA ASN A 1012 -40.50 -10.83 28.23
C ASN A 1012 -40.29 -11.79 29.39
N ALA A 1013 -40.41 -11.26 30.60
CA ALA A 1013 -40.54 -12.02 31.84
C ALA A 1013 -41.84 -11.63 32.54
N GLN A 1014 -42.27 -12.44 33.49
CA GLN A 1014 -43.40 -12.14 34.36
C GLN A 1014 -42.89 -11.99 35.80
N LEU A 1015 -43.14 -10.83 36.40
CA LEU A 1015 -42.99 -10.61 37.83
C LEU A 1015 -44.36 -10.83 38.48
N ILE A 1016 -44.48 -11.92 39.21
CA ILE A 1016 -45.72 -12.32 39.86
C ILE A 1016 -45.77 -11.68 41.24
N VAL A 1017 -46.66 -10.71 41.43
CA VAL A 1017 -46.99 -10.13 42.74
C VAL A 1017 -48.28 -10.79 43.23
N GLN A 1018 -48.22 -11.62 44.28
CA GLN A 1018 -49.35 -12.42 44.78
C GLN A 1018 -49.90 -11.89 46.12
N PRO A 1019 -50.86 -10.94 46.10
CA PRO A 1019 -51.65 -10.52 47.25
C PRO A 1019 -52.21 -11.64 48.13
N SER A 1020 -52.16 -11.47 49.44
CA SER A 1020 -52.82 -12.35 50.40
C SER A 1020 -54.34 -12.19 50.27
N GLY A 1021 -55.04 -13.24 49.83
CA GLY A 1021 -56.51 -13.23 49.69
C GLY A 1021 -57.06 -12.50 48.44
N ARG A 1022 -56.23 -12.18 47.45
CA ARG A 1022 -56.66 -11.75 46.09
C ARG A 1022 -55.86 -12.53 45.02
N PRO A 1023 -56.24 -12.52 43.73
CA PRO A 1023 -55.43 -13.14 42.67
C PRO A 1023 -54.05 -12.52 42.52
N ALA A 1024 -53.09 -13.26 41.96
CA ALA A 1024 -51.81 -12.69 41.57
C ALA A 1024 -51.97 -11.57 40.54
N THR A 1025 -51.32 -10.45 40.80
CA THR A 1025 -51.04 -9.39 39.82
C THR A 1025 -49.75 -9.75 39.10
N ILE A 1026 -49.86 -10.20 37.86
CA ILE A 1026 -48.71 -10.47 37.01
C ILE A 1026 -48.31 -9.16 36.32
N ILE A 1027 -47.07 -8.72 36.57
CA ILE A 1027 -46.48 -7.53 35.93
C ILE A 1027 -45.53 -8.05 34.83
N PRO A 1028 -45.87 -7.89 33.53
CA PRO A 1028 -44.95 -8.25 32.47
C PRO A 1028 -43.77 -7.27 32.48
N VAL A 1029 -42.57 -7.81 32.64
CA VAL A 1029 -41.31 -7.06 32.54
C VAL A 1029 -40.73 -7.33 31.15
N ALA A 1030 -40.91 -6.37 30.26
CA ALA A 1030 -40.32 -6.37 28.93
C ALA A 1030 -39.00 -5.57 28.96
N MET A 1031 -37.89 -6.25 28.69
CA MET A 1031 -36.60 -5.62 28.42
C MET A 1031 -36.34 -5.68 26.91
N THR A 1032 -36.51 -4.55 26.23
CA THR A 1032 -36.09 -4.42 24.83
C THR A 1032 -34.62 -3.99 24.80
N VAL A 1033 -33.77 -4.86 24.28
CA VAL A 1033 -32.39 -4.51 23.92
C VAL A 1033 -32.43 -3.92 22.52
N THR A 1034 -32.32 -2.59 22.41
CA THR A 1034 -32.24 -1.88 21.13
C THR A 1034 -30.80 -1.79 20.64
N GLN A 1035 -30.57 -1.98 19.34
CA GLN A 1035 -29.28 -1.70 18.72
C GLN A 1035 -29.11 -0.18 18.58
N THR A 1036 -28.00 0.36 19.07
CA THR A 1036 -27.66 1.79 18.94
C THR A 1036 -27.39 2.12 17.46
N PRO A 1037 -27.85 3.27 16.92
CA PRO A 1037 -27.46 3.71 15.59
C PRO A 1037 -25.94 3.88 15.48
N VAL A 1038 -25.37 3.41 14.37
CA VAL A 1038 -23.93 3.36 14.13
C VAL A 1038 -23.58 4.29 12.97
N PRO A 1039 -22.82 5.37 13.19
CA PRO A 1039 -22.27 6.16 12.08
C PRO A 1039 -21.27 5.30 11.30
N GLN A 1040 -21.20 5.47 9.99
CA GLN A 1040 -20.25 4.74 9.16
C GLN A 1040 -19.59 5.68 8.15
N ILE A 1041 -18.27 5.78 8.15
CA ILE A 1041 -17.54 6.72 7.29
C ILE A 1041 -17.14 6.12 5.93
N ALA A 1042 -17.18 6.94 4.89
CA ALA A 1042 -16.54 6.67 3.61
C ALA A 1042 -15.87 7.94 3.06
N VAL A 1043 -14.66 7.82 2.53
CA VAL A 1043 -13.86 8.96 2.01
C VAL A 1043 -13.44 8.67 0.57
N ALA A 1044 -13.53 9.66 -0.32
CA ALA A 1044 -13.15 9.51 -1.72
C ALA A 1044 -12.60 10.81 -2.36
N PRO A 1045 -11.50 10.76 -3.14
CA PRO A 1045 -10.64 9.60 -3.34
C PRO A 1045 -9.78 9.32 -2.10
N THR A 1046 -9.41 8.06 -1.89
CA THR A 1046 -8.43 7.65 -0.87
C THR A 1046 -6.98 7.78 -1.36
N SER A 1047 -6.77 8.22 -2.60
CA SER A 1047 -5.45 8.60 -3.12
C SER A 1047 -5.50 9.79 -4.07
N ILE A 1048 -4.48 10.66 -3.97
CA ILE A 1048 -4.24 11.83 -4.82
C ILE A 1048 -2.81 11.73 -5.32
N ILE A 1049 -2.62 11.81 -6.65
CA ILE A 1049 -1.31 11.73 -7.28
C ILE A 1049 -1.10 12.94 -8.17
N ASP A 1050 0.04 13.61 -8.04
CA ASP A 1050 0.36 14.85 -8.76
C ASP A 1050 1.83 14.89 -9.24
N THR A 1051 2.15 15.85 -10.11
CA THR A 1051 3.52 16.14 -10.55
C THR A 1051 3.69 17.64 -10.77
N LEU A 1052 4.52 18.28 -9.94
CA LEU A 1052 4.78 19.72 -9.98
C LEU A 1052 6.21 20.03 -10.42
N VAL A 1053 6.46 21.21 -10.97
CA VAL A 1053 7.82 21.72 -11.16
C VAL A 1053 8.27 22.43 -9.87
N VAL A 1054 9.57 22.50 -9.56
CA VAL A 1054 10.08 23.19 -8.34
C VAL A 1054 9.59 24.64 -8.29
N GLY A 1055 8.82 24.96 -7.25
CA GLY A 1055 8.25 26.31 -7.01
C GLY A 1055 6.76 26.46 -7.35
N ASP A 1056 6.12 25.48 -7.98
CA ASP A 1056 4.69 25.47 -8.28
C ASP A 1056 3.81 25.04 -7.09
N SER A 1057 2.49 25.28 -7.22
CA SER A 1057 1.47 24.76 -6.30
C SER A 1057 0.21 24.30 -7.04
N SER A 1058 -0.53 23.37 -6.44
CA SER A 1058 -1.77 22.80 -6.99
C SER A 1058 -2.85 22.61 -5.94
N SER A 1059 -4.05 22.22 -6.35
CA SER A 1059 -5.15 21.92 -5.42
C SER A 1059 -6.06 20.82 -5.97
N HIS A 1060 -6.45 19.88 -5.09
CA HIS A 1060 -7.25 18.69 -5.35
C HIS A 1060 -8.46 18.67 -4.42
N SER A 1061 -9.54 18.00 -4.81
CA SER A 1061 -10.74 17.84 -3.96
C SER A 1061 -10.90 16.41 -3.47
N PHE A 1062 -11.44 16.26 -2.27
CA PHE A 1062 -11.88 14.98 -1.71
C PHE A 1062 -13.18 15.16 -0.93
N ASN A 1063 -13.90 14.08 -0.71
CA ASN A 1063 -15.19 14.04 -0.07
C ASN A 1063 -15.14 13.10 1.14
N VAL A 1064 -15.63 13.57 2.28
CA VAL A 1064 -15.95 12.74 3.46
C VAL A 1064 -17.45 12.52 3.47
N SER A 1065 -17.91 11.29 3.69
CA SER A 1065 -19.33 10.94 3.68
C SER A 1065 -19.71 10.02 4.82
N ASN A 1066 -20.95 10.13 5.28
CA ASN A 1066 -21.54 9.20 6.23
C ASN A 1066 -22.49 8.25 5.48
N ILE A 1067 -22.15 6.97 5.44
CA ILE A 1067 -22.96 5.90 4.82
C ILE A 1067 -23.69 5.06 5.87
N GLY A 1068 -23.51 5.36 7.16
CA GLY A 1068 -24.14 4.66 8.29
C GLY A 1068 -25.42 5.33 8.75
N ASN A 1069 -26.01 4.84 9.84
CA ASN A 1069 -27.32 5.26 10.36
C ASN A 1069 -27.26 6.06 11.68
N GLY A 1070 -26.07 6.25 12.26
CA GLY A 1070 -25.80 7.24 13.30
C GLY A 1070 -25.16 8.52 12.75
N GLN A 1071 -25.12 9.60 13.55
CA GLN A 1071 -24.46 10.86 13.17
C GLN A 1071 -22.93 10.74 13.24
N LEU A 1072 -22.26 11.09 12.14
CA LEU A 1072 -20.82 10.98 11.98
C LEU A 1072 -20.14 12.33 12.27
N THR A 1073 -19.50 12.45 13.42
CA THR A 1073 -18.55 13.54 13.70
C THR A 1073 -17.18 13.12 13.19
N TYR A 1074 -16.53 13.95 12.38
CA TYR A 1074 -15.21 13.68 11.84
C TYR A 1074 -14.24 14.86 11.99
N GLY A 1075 -12.96 14.54 12.14
CA GLY A 1075 -11.83 15.47 12.09
C GLY A 1075 -10.86 15.05 11.00
N ILE A 1076 -10.14 16.00 10.41
CA ILE A 1076 -9.00 15.72 9.55
C ILE A 1076 -7.74 15.90 10.39
N LEU A 1077 -7.17 14.77 10.77
CA LEU A 1077 -5.85 14.71 11.37
C LEU A 1077 -4.84 14.59 10.23
N ASP A 1078 -4.34 15.73 9.78
CA ASP A 1078 -3.11 15.73 9.01
C ASP A 1078 -1.96 15.34 9.94
N THR A 1079 -1.63 14.04 9.98
CA THR A 1079 -0.42 13.61 10.67
C THR A 1079 0.82 14.13 9.98
N SER A 1080 0.73 14.71 8.77
CA SER A 1080 1.91 15.03 7.97
C SER A 1080 2.78 16.15 8.43
N ARG A 1081 2.19 17.22 8.98
CA ARG A 1081 2.88 18.48 9.26
C ARG A 1081 3.91 18.86 8.18
N THR A 1082 3.63 18.58 6.91
CA THR A 1082 4.56 18.93 5.83
C THR A 1082 4.32 20.37 5.46
N THR A 1083 5.39 21.10 5.15
CA THR A 1083 5.27 22.47 4.64
C THR A 1083 4.66 22.53 3.23
N TRP A 1084 4.56 21.38 2.55
CA TRP A 1084 4.07 21.24 1.18
C TRP A 1084 2.64 20.74 1.06
N LEU A 1085 1.96 20.33 2.15
CA LEU A 1085 0.58 19.85 2.17
C LEU A 1085 -0.28 20.72 3.09
N THR A 1086 -1.46 21.12 2.64
CA THR A 1086 -2.50 21.70 3.51
C THR A 1086 -3.87 21.13 3.17
N VAL A 1087 -4.76 20.99 4.16
CA VAL A 1087 -6.07 20.36 3.99
C VAL A 1087 -7.14 21.15 4.75
N GLU A 1088 -8.26 21.47 4.10
CA GLU A 1088 -9.38 22.23 4.67
C GLU A 1088 -10.73 21.63 4.21
N PRO A 1089 -11.83 21.70 5.00
CA PRO A 1089 -11.89 22.13 6.39
C PRO A 1089 -11.31 21.07 7.34
N LEU A 1090 -10.84 21.46 8.53
CA LEU A 1090 -10.17 20.55 9.46
C LEU A 1090 -11.11 19.62 10.27
N ALA A 1091 -12.43 19.84 10.22
CA ALA A 1091 -13.42 18.98 10.88
C ALA A 1091 -14.82 19.21 10.28
N GLY A 1092 -15.76 18.31 10.56
CA GLY A 1092 -17.17 18.43 10.20
C GLY A 1092 -18.07 17.43 10.93
N VAL A 1093 -19.38 17.62 10.79
CA VAL A 1093 -20.40 16.68 11.27
C VAL A 1093 -21.32 16.34 10.10
N LEU A 1094 -21.63 15.07 9.92
CA LEU A 1094 -22.38 14.52 8.79
C LEU A 1094 -23.47 13.59 9.31
N ASP A 1095 -24.72 13.94 9.04
CA ASP A 1095 -25.84 13.02 9.24
C ASP A 1095 -25.84 11.92 8.16
N SER A 1096 -26.63 10.87 8.37
CA SER A 1096 -26.71 9.71 7.47
C SER A 1096 -26.94 10.14 6.01
N GLY A 1097 -26.10 9.66 5.09
CA GLY A 1097 -26.12 9.98 3.67
C GLY A 1097 -25.41 11.27 3.26
N GLN A 1098 -24.98 12.13 4.20
CA GLN A 1098 -24.35 13.42 3.86
C GLN A 1098 -22.90 13.27 3.38
N VAL A 1099 -22.45 14.27 2.62
CA VAL A 1099 -21.09 14.42 2.10
C VAL A 1099 -20.57 15.84 2.38
N SER A 1100 -19.35 15.96 2.90
CA SER A 1100 -18.59 17.21 3.03
C SER A 1100 -17.41 17.18 2.07
N ALA A 1101 -17.24 18.24 1.28
CA ALA A 1101 -16.11 18.40 0.37
C ALA A 1101 -14.97 19.16 1.06
N GLY A 1102 -13.76 18.60 0.96
CA GLY A 1102 -12.52 19.22 1.38
C GLY A 1102 -11.57 19.47 0.21
N VAL A 1103 -10.61 20.36 0.42
CA VAL A 1103 -9.56 20.74 -0.52
C VAL A 1103 -8.20 20.40 0.07
N VAL A 1104 -7.37 19.76 -0.74
CA VAL A 1104 -5.97 19.45 -0.50
C VAL A 1104 -5.13 20.38 -1.37
N ARG A 1105 -4.20 21.16 -0.81
CA ARG A 1105 -3.27 21.99 -1.59
C ARG A 1105 -1.86 21.47 -1.47
N LEU A 1106 -1.14 21.42 -2.58
CA LEU A 1106 0.25 20.99 -2.66
C LEU A 1106 1.16 22.16 -3.05
N ASN A 1107 2.38 22.25 -2.51
CA ASN A 1107 3.36 23.29 -2.81
C ASN A 1107 4.79 22.71 -2.91
N SER A 1108 5.41 22.77 -4.09
CA SER A 1108 6.75 22.20 -4.32
C SER A 1108 7.91 23.16 -3.96
N GLN A 1109 7.62 24.36 -3.45
CA GLN A 1109 8.64 25.35 -3.10
C GLN A 1109 9.60 24.81 -2.03
N GLY A 1110 10.90 24.77 -2.36
CA GLY A 1110 11.95 24.25 -1.47
C GLY A 1110 12.13 22.73 -1.48
N LEU A 1111 11.37 21.99 -2.31
CA LEU A 1111 11.52 20.55 -2.47
C LEU A 1111 12.55 20.20 -3.55
N THR A 1112 13.26 19.09 -3.35
CA THR A 1112 14.27 18.55 -4.26
C THR A 1112 13.64 18.06 -5.58
N PRO A 1113 14.16 18.48 -6.75
CA PRO A 1113 13.69 17.98 -8.04
C PRO A 1113 13.95 16.49 -8.25
N GLU A 1114 13.23 15.91 -9.22
CA GLU A 1114 13.16 14.48 -9.58
C GLU A 1114 12.84 13.50 -8.44
N SER A 1115 12.48 14.02 -7.27
CA SER A 1115 12.09 13.26 -6.08
C SER A 1115 10.57 13.08 -6.01
N THR A 1116 10.11 11.97 -5.43
CA THR A 1116 8.68 11.73 -5.16
C THR A 1116 8.42 11.85 -3.67
N TYR A 1117 7.56 12.79 -3.31
CA TYR A 1117 7.12 13.05 -1.95
C TYR A 1117 5.80 12.34 -1.71
N THR A 1118 5.70 11.60 -0.60
CA THR A 1118 4.45 10.97 -0.20
C THR A 1118 4.03 11.45 1.18
N ALA A 1119 2.73 11.47 1.41
CA ALA A 1119 2.12 11.82 2.69
C ALA A 1119 0.77 11.10 2.82
N ARG A 1120 0.19 11.08 4.00
CA ARG A 1120 -1.25 10.87 4.19
C ARG A 1120 -1.81 11.75 5.29
N PHE A 1121 -3.07 12.14 5.13
CA PHE A 1121 -3.88 12.59 6.26
C PHE A 1121 -4.93 11.53 6.58
N PHE A 1122 -5.48 11.59 7.79
CA PHE A 1122 -6.58 10.73 8.21
C PHE A 1122 -7.84 11.56 8.39
N VAL A 1123 -8.96 11.00 7.96
CA VAL A 1123 -10.28 11.44 8.39
C VAL A 1123 -10.67 10.58 9.58
N VAL A 1124 -10.40 11.07 10.79
CA VAL A 1124 -10.77 10.42 12.05
C VAL A 1124 -12.25 10.66 12.35
N SER A 1125 -12.96 9.70 12.91
CA SER A 1125 -14.40 9.83 13.15
C SER A 1125 -14.92 9.01 14.34
N ASN A 1126 -16.18 9.22 14.70
CA ASN A 1126 -16.89 8.43 15.71
C ASN A 1126 -17.55 7.13 15.16
N ASP A 1127 -17.23 6.71 13.93
CA ASP A 1127 -17.56 5.36 13.43
C ASP A 1127 -16.82 4.29 14.26
N PRO A 1128 -17.52 3.37 14.95
CA PRO A 1128 -16.88 2.33 15.76
C PRO A 1128 -16.24 1.20 14.94
N ASN A 1129 -16.53 1.11 13.63
CA ASN A 1129 -15.94 0.13 12.71
C ASN A 1129 -14.81 0.72 11.85
N ALA A 1130 -14.81 2.04 11.61
CA ALA A 1130 -13.76 2.76 10.87
C ALA A 1130 -13.46 4.13 11.49
N ASN A 1131 -12.90 4.12 12.70
CA ASN A 1131 -12.55 5.33 13.46
C ASN A 1131 -11.48 6.24 12.80
N ALA A 1132 -10.77 5.78 11.77
CA ALA A 1132 -9.87 6.59 10.95
C ALA A 1132 -9.75 6.06 9.51
N VAL A 1133 -10.00 6.92 8.51
CA VAL A 1133 -9.85 6.58 7.08
C VAL A 1133 -8.66 7.35 6.48
N PRO A 1134 -7.63 6.66 5.94
CA PRO A 1134 -6.46 7.32 5.34
C PRO A 1134 -6.71 7.82 3.92
N VAL A 1135 -6.16 9.00 3.60
CA VAL A 1135 -6.08 9.55 2.23
C VAL A 1135 -4.61 9.77 1.86
N ASN A 1136 -4.11 8.98 0.92
CA ASN A 1136 -2.69 8.95 0.53
C ASN A 1136 -2.39 9.99 -0.57
N ILE A 1137 -1.32 10.75 -0.42
CA ILE A 1137 -0.83 11.77 -1.34
C ILE A 1137 0.51 11.31 -1.93
N SER A 1138 0.71 11.46 -3.23
CA SER A 1138 1.99 11.22 -3.91
C SER A 1138 2.27 12.31 -4.94
N MET A 1139 3.32 13.09 -4.74
CA MET A 1139 3.69 14.22 -5.59
C MET A 1139 5.13 14.05 -6.10
N ARG A 1140 5.32 13.97 -7.42
CA ARG A 1140 6.66 14.03 -8.02
C ARG A 1140 7.04 15.48 -8.31
N VAL A 1141 8.22 15.90 -7.88
CA VAL A 1141 8.76 17.23 -8.22
C VAL A 1141 9.71 17.10 -9.42
N ARG A 1142 9.69 18.07 -10.34
CA ARG A 1142 10.56 18.11 -11.54
C ARG A 1142 11.33 19.42 -11.64
N GLU A 1143 12.45 19.41 -12.35
CA GLU A 1143 13.24 20.61 -12.63
C GLU A 1143 12.69 21.42 -13.84
N VAL A 1144 12.86 22.75 -13.82
CA VAL A 1144 12.58 23.61 -14.99
C VAL A 1144 13.68 23.40 -16.04
N THR A 1145 13.43 22.60 -17.08
CA THR A 1145 14.31 22.55 -18.26
C THR A 1145 13.79 23.49 -19.36
N GLY A 1146 14.58 24.53 -19.65
CA GLY A 1146 14.25 25.53 -20.67
C GLY A 1146 14.70 25.13 -22.08
N VAL A 1147 13.71 24.91 -22.96
CA VAL A 1147 13.81 24.87 -24.44
C VAL A 1147 14.35 23.58 -25.08
N GLU A 1148 13.76 23.25 -26.24
CA GLU A 1148 13.56 21.92 -26.83
C GLU A 1148 14.70 21.31 -27.69
N ASN A 1149 14.66 19.97 -27.78
CA ASN A 1149 15.18 19.07 -28.85
C ASN A 1149 16.71 18.93 -29.03
N GLU A 1150 17.26 17.73 -29.27
CA GLU A 1150 16.71 16.49 -29.85
C GLU A 1150 17.02 15.20 -29.04
N GLY A 1151 16.19 14.15 -29.22
CA GLY A 1151 16.79 12.87 -29.67
C GLY A 1151 16.92 11.66 -28.71
N THR A 1152 16.39 11.66 -27.47
CA THR A 1152 16.34 10.40 -26.69
C THR A 1152 15.15 9.54 -27.11
N LEU A 1153 15.44 8.35 -27.65
CA LEU A 1153 14.41 7.34 -27.92
C LEU A 1153 13.90 6.75 -26.60
N PRO A 1154 12.57 6.56 -26.43
CA PRO A 1154 12.02 6.00 -25.20
C PRO A 1154 12.50 4.56 -25.01
N THR A 1155 12.79 4.17 -23.76
CA THR A 1155 13.29 2.83 -23.40
C THR A 1155 12.20 1.90 -22.87
N THR A 1156 11.00 2.42 -22.61
CA THR A 1156 9.83 1.66 -22.15
C THR A 1156 8.58 2.07 -22.92
N TYR A 1157 7.52 1.25 -22.85
CA TYR A 1157 6.20 1.66 -23.34
C TYR A 1157 5.50 2.55 -22.31
N ALA A 1158 4.83 3.60 -22.77
CA ALA A 1158 3.96 4.42 -21.93
C ALA A 1158 2.72 4.86 -22.70
N LEU A 1159 1.53 4.69 -22.12
CA LEU A 1159 0.29 5.33 -22.58
C LEU A 1159 -0.05 6.49 -21.64
N TYR A 1160 -0.08 7.71 -22.17
CA TYR A 1160 -0.35 8.91 -21.37
C TYR A 1160 -1.86 9.16 -21.23
N GLN A 1161 -2.24 9.98 -20.24
CA GLN A 1161 -3.61 10.45 -20.12
C GLN A 1161 -3.95 11.35 -21.30
N ASN A 1162 -5.12 11.17 -21.90
CA ASN A 1162 -5.59 12.00 -23.00
C ASN A 1162 -5.82 13.45 -22.53
N TYR A 1163 -5.58 14.43 -23.42
CA TYR A 1163 -5.83 15.84 -23.13
C TYR A 1163 -6.60 16.53 -24.27
N PRO A 1164 -7.64 17.34 -23.97
CA PRO A 1164 -8.27 17.49 -22.65
C PRO A 1164 -8.94 16.19 -22.16
N ASN A 1165 -9.26 16.11 -20.86
CA ASN A 1165 -10.10 15.03 -20.30
C ASN A 1165 -10.81 15.53 -19.02
N PRO A 1166 -12.15 15.65 -18.99
CA PRO A 1166 -13.09 15.37 -20.07
C PRO A 1166 -12.88 16.22 -21.33
N PHE A 1167 -13.37 15.75 -22.47
CA PHE A 1167 -13.18 16.38 -23.78
C PHE A 1167 -14.48 16.49 -24.58
N ASN A 1168 -14.52 17.42 -25.54
CA ASN A 1168 -15.69 17.68 -26.39
C ASN A 1168 -15.27 18.21 -27.77
N PRO A 1169 -15.54 17.50 -28.88
CA PRO A 1169 -15.45 16.05 -29.05
C PRO A 1169 -14.01 15.60 -29.38
N LYS A 1170 -13.02 16.52 -29.27
CA LYS A 1170 -11.62 16.32 -29.67
C LYS A 1170 -10.69 16.11 -28.48
N THR A 1171 -9.83 15.08 -28.53
CA THR A 1171 -8.73 14.89 -27.57
C THR A 1171 -7.47 14.38 -28.27
N SER A 1172 -6.30 14.74 -27.76
CA SER A 1172 -5.04 14.09 -28.10
C SER A 1172 -4.73 12.94 -27.13
N ILE A 1173 -4.10 11.88 -27.64
CA ILE A 1173 -3.62 10.72 -26.89
C ILE A 1173 -2.14 10.53 -27.24
N ARG A 1174 -1.26 10.74 -26.28
CA ARG A 1174 0.19 10.52 -26.42
C ARG A 1174 0.57 9.12 -25.94
N PHE A 1175 1.51 8.47 -26.62
CA PHE A 1175 2.09 7.19 -26.23
C PHE A 1175 3.53 7.04 -26.71
N GLU A 1176 4.28 6.13 -26.09
CA GLU A 1176 5.69 5.88 -26.37
C GLU A 1176 5.92 4.40 -26.69
N VAL A 1177 6.81 4.15 -27.65
CA VAL A 1177 7.14 2.83 -28.20
C VAL A 1177 8.66 2.69 -28.20
N PRO A 1178 9.26 1.69 -27.52
CA PRO A 1178 10.71 1.64 -27.34
C PRO A 1178 11.46 0.78 -28.39
N SER A 1179 10.75 -0.01 -29.19
CA SER A 1179 11.32 -0.88 -30.22
C SER A 1179 10.37 -1.00 -31.41
N VAL A 1180 10.87 -1.40 -32.59
CA VAL A 1180 10.02 -1.54 -33.79
C VAL A 1180 8.97 -2.63 -33.57
N LYS A 1181 7.70 -2.26 -33.37
CA LYS A 1181 6.63 -3.17 -32.92
C LYS A 1181 5.30 -2.88 -33.61
N LEU A 1182 4.45 -3.90 -33.75
CA LEU A 1182 3.05 -3.72 -34.14
C LEU A 1182 2.29 -3.14 -32.95
N VAL A 1183 1.76 -1.93 -33.11
CA VAL A 1183 1.07 -1.19 -32.05
C VAL A 1183 -0.39 -1.02 -32.43
N THR A 1184 -1.27 -1.55 -31.60
CA THR A 1184 -2.72 -1.30 -31.67
C THR A 1184 -3.10 -0.30 -30.58
N LEU A 1185 -3.84 0.75 -30.94
CA LEU A 1185 -4.50 1.67 -30.00
C LEU A 1185 -6.00 1.66 -30.29
N GLY A 1186 -6.74 0.84 -29.56
CA GLY A 1186 -8.20 0.74 -29.67
C GLY A 1186 -8.92 1.58 -28.62
N VAL A 1187 -10.15 2.02 -28.93
CA VAL A 1187 -11.09 2.68 -28.00
C VAL A 1187 -12.31 1.79 -27.84
N PHE A 1188 -12.80 1.64 -26.62
CA PHE A 1188 -13.82 0.69 -26.20
C PHE A 1188 -14.89 1.39 -25.35
N ASP A 1189 -16.14 0.94 -25.43
CA ASP A 1189 -17.21 1.39 -24.54
C ASP A 1189 -17.20 0.67 -23.17
N LEU A 1190 -18.14 1.03 -22.29
CA LEU A 1190 -18.32 0.41 -20.96
C LEU A 1190 -18.62 -1.10 -21.00
N LEU A 1191 -19.06 -1.64 -22.14
CA LEU A 1191 -19.32 -3.07 -22.35
C LEU A 1191 -18.11 -3.79 -22.98
N GLY A 1192 -16.99 -3.10 -23.14
CA GLY A 1192 -15.77 -3.64 -23.76
C GLY A 1192 -15.86 -3.80 -25.27
N ARG A 1193 -16.87 -3.22 -25.94
CA ARG A 1193 -16.99 -3.26 -27.41
C ARG A 1193 -16.09 -2.20 -28.01
N GLU A 1194 -15.29 -2.56 -29.01
CA GLU A 1194 -14.43 -1.60 -29.71
C GLU A 1194 -15.29 -0.62 -30.53
N VAL A 1195 -15.10 0.67 -30.29
CA VAL A 1195 -15.83 1.77 -30.96
C VAL A 1195 -14.96 2.54 -31.96
N ALA A 1196 -13.63 2.46 -31.85
CA ALA A 1196 -12.69 3.01 -32.84
C ALA A 1196 -11.29 2.38 -32.69
N THR A 1197 -10.61 2.10 -33.80
CA THR A 1197 -9.17 1.79 -33.81
C THR A 1197 -8.41 3.04 -34.28
N LEU A 1198 -7.52 3.58 -33.46
CA LEU A 1198 -6.79 4.83 -33.73
C LEU A 1198 -5.41 4.59 -34.35
N VAL A 1199 -4.79 3.46 -33.99
CA VAL A 1199 -3.49 3.00 -34.52
C VAL A 1199 -3.58 1.48 -34.64
N ASN A 1200 -3.11 0.90 -35.74
CA ASN A 1200 -2.90 -0.53 -35.91
C ASN A 1200 -1.83 -0.76 -37.00
N GLU A 1201 -0.58 -0.42 -36.68
CA GLU A 1201 0.54 -0.46 -37.63
C GLU A 1201 1.89 -0.66 -36.92
N MET A 1202 2.93 -0.95 -37.70
CA MET A 1202 4.29 -1.01 -37.19
C MET A 1202 4.79 0.40 -36.85
N LYS A 1203 5.08 0.66 -35.58
CA LYS A 1203 5.72 1.89 -35.10
C LYS A 1203 7.19 1.64 -34.82
N ALA A 1204 8.03 2.60 -35.18
CA ALA A 1204 9.46 2.62 -34.83
C ALA A 1204 9.64 3.05 -33.34
N PRO A 1205 10.86 3.00 -32.78
CA PRO A 1205 11.11 3.63 -31.48
C PRO A 1205 10.79 5.13 -31.55
N GLY A 1206 9.99 5.64 -30.61
CA GLY A 1206 9.62 7.05 -30.60
C GLY A 1206 8.43 7.41 -29.72
N VAL A 1207 8.27 8.73 -29.56
CA VAL A 1207 7.10 9.36 -28.96
C VAL A 1207 6.07 9.63 -30.06
N TYR A 1208 4.82 9.24 -29.84
CA TYR A 1208 3.72 9.42 -30.78
C TYR A 1208 2.55 10.13 -30.12
N GLU A 1209 1.86 10.96 -30.88
CA GLU A 1209 0.58 11.56 -30.49
C GLU A 1209 -0.45 11.30 -31.59
N VAL A 1210 -1.65 10.87 -31.19
CA VAL A 1210 -2.78 10.70 -32.09
C VAL A 1210 -3.99 11.45 -31.55
N THR A 1211 -4.61 12.25 -32.40
CA THR A 1211 -5.86 12.94 -32.09
C THR A 1211 -7.04 12.01 -32.34
N TRP A 1212 -7.93 11.88 -31.36
CA TRP A 1212 -9.24 11.29 -31.55
C TRP A 1212 -10.33 12.37 -31.64
N GLN A 1213 -11.26 12.16 -32.58
CA GLN A 1213 -12.48 12.94 -32.77
C GLN A 1213 -13.66 11.99 -32.53
N ALA A 1214 -14.38 12.17 -31.42
CA ALA A 1214 -15.46 11.27 -31.00
C ALA A 1214 -16.83 11.65 -31.62
N ASP A 1215 -16.82 12.03 -32.90
CA ASP A 1215 -18.01 12.53 -33.60
C ASP A 1215 -19.07 11.44 -33.77
N GLY A 1216 -20.23 11.67 -33.16
CA GLY A 1216 -21.38 10.75 -33.21
C GLY A 1216 -21.50 9.80 -32.02
N LEU A 1217 -20.54 9.83 -31.08
CA LEU A 1217 -20.63 9.11 -29.82
C LEU A 1217 -21.42 9.90 -28.76
N ALA A 1218 -21.93 9.18 -27.75
CA ALA A 1218 -22.73 9.74 -26.67
C ALA A 1218 -21.82 10.19 -25.52
N SER A 1219 -22.26 11.20 -24.75
CA SER A 1219 -21.55 11.62 -23.54
C SER A 1219 -21.43 10.43 -22.57
N GLY A 1220 -20.24 10.18 -22.04
CA GLY A 1220 -19.99 9.00 -21.22
C GLY A 1220 -18.53 8.63 -21.08
N ILE A 1221 -18.31 7.49 -20.42
CA ILE A 1221 -16.99 6.92 -20.17
C ILE A 1221 -16.64 5.94 -21.30
N TYR A 1222 -15.45 6.09 -21.84
CA TYR A 1222 -14.82 5.14 -22.75
C TYR A 1222 -13.42 4.78 -22.24
N PHE A 1223 -12.90 3.65 -22.71
CA PHE A 1223 -11.54 3.20 -22.40
C PHE A 1223 -10.72 3.17 -23.68
N TYR A 1224 -9.45 3.51 -23.60
CA TYR A 1224 -8.51 3.37 -24.71
C TYR A 1224 -7.33 2.52 -24.27
N ARG A 1225 -6.90 1.60 -25.14
CA ARG A 1225 -5.93 0.55 -24.83
C ARG A 1225 -4.83 0.53 -25.86
N LEU A 1226 -3.60 0.80 -25.40
CA LEU A 1226 -2.39 0.52 -26.15
C LEU A 1226 -2.04 -0.95 -25.96
N GLN A 1227 -1.84 -1.67 -27.05
CA GLN A 1227 -1.60 -3.11 -27.06
C GLN A 1227 -0.54 -3.48 -28.10
N THR A 1228 0.44 -4.26 -27.65
CA THR A 1228 1.42 -4.99 -28.45
C THR A 1228 1.38 -6.47 -28.03
N ASN A 1229 2.29 -7.30 -28.54
CA ASN A 1229 2.41 -8.71 -28.13
C ASN A 1229 2.89 -8.88 -26.68
N ASP A 1230 3.56 -7.87 -26.12
CA ASP A 1230 4.28 -7.90 -24.85
C ASP A 1230 3.84 -6.82 -23.83
N PHE A 1231 2.98 -5.89 -24.23
CA PHE A 1231 2.51 -4.79 -23.40
C PHE A 1231 1.03 -4.50 -23.64
N VAL A 1232 0.26 -4.34 -22.56
CA VAL A 1232 -1.12 -3.86 -22.61
C VAL A 1232 -1.32 -2.83 -21.51
N GLN A 1233 -1.70 -1.61 -21.89
CA GLN A 1233 -2.09 -0.56 -20.94
C GLN A 1233 -3.41 0.07 -21.38
N THR A 1234 -4.38 0.12 -20.46
CA THR A 1234 -5.69 0.74 -20.69
C THR A 1234 -5.83 1.99 -19.82
N LYS A 1235 -6.39 3.06 -20.37
CA LYS A 1235 -6.76 4.29 -19.65
C LYS A 1235 -8.21 4.68 -19.95
N LYS A 1236 -8.78 5.50 -19.06
CA LYS A 1236 -10.16 5.99 -19.11
C LYS A 1236 -10.19 7.40 -19.71
N LEU A 1237 -11.12 7.66 -20.63
CA LEU A 1237 -11.42 9.00 -21.12
C LEU A 1237 -12.94 9.29 -21.01
N VAL A 1238 -13.30 10.57 -20.88
CA VAL A 1238 -14.67 11.02 -20.60
C VAL A 1238 -15.10 12.00 -21.68
N LEU A 1239 -16.03 11.58 -22.53
CA LEU A 1239 -16.65 12.45 -23.53
C LEU A 1239 -17.79 13.23 -22.86
N ILE A 1240 -17.72 14.56 -22.91
CA ILE A 1240 -18.84 15.45 -22.59
C ILE A 1240 -19.29 16.09 -23.91
N ARG A 1241 -20.60 16.26 -24.08
CA ARG A 1241 -21.21 17.07 -25.14
C ARG A 1241 -22.08 18.13 -24.51
#